data_AF-A0A9W7YD69-F1
#
_entry.id   AF-A0A9W7YD69-F1
#
_cell.length_a   1.000
_cell.length_b   1.000
_cell.length_c   1.000
_cell.angle_alpha   90.00
_cell.angle_beta   90.00
_cell.angle_gamma   90.00
#
_symmetry.space_group_name_H-M   'P 1'
#
loop_
_entity.id
_entity.type
_entity.pdbx_description
1 polymer ?
#
loop_
_entity_poly.entity_id
_entity_poly.type
_entity_poly.pdbx_seq_one_letter_code
_entity_poly.pdbx_strand_id
1 'polypeptide(L)'
;MASTTWEPERFANLHKLLNESLELGEESPRFEQLKKQLEKLKPDLASLLELPAKNAQHRSELEKGAPTINGEVFKVSNDFVAEAKKLSDFLEIDEDLAATLVHKAVGFEKRFELPAGESAVLLFFGEREAKLLCLGTLFAGGANQAVAEPVRQVLESLASEVLSSTLKAATKMFPERVLAAIDELKARQAKVAALLAGPTADIPYQREVVEFVQAKLGEERRQLAMLLFGIIRDYQLNSSELIALVAWLRTSSVDDPVTLHLAVALLVALSTSAEGDNPEMAEVAALDKISHLVHDSQFLVKLNAEIIDRPWGDDGLKGLVWLQWALLALFGMKRSPGFDQHIGYREDRVESIAEQGIRMGAYRFAADYLLGYHTTDDLSHELSAEFDVLQRQRADTPQPASTSTEANAATSATAGAPAALAGGKPKDEAAAPGRYPHIVDIADDFQWQIERTLEDILSTFIGRMSSLIRRMRYSEEDAIYQAQQAEQQRALQEEQRQQQHQQLLQQQHGGYRYSRPIGGGAGASAAAGSAPAPPPEPRRDTEALFLWITLLFADRPDSGLRFWGRGGGGSSGGAQMELDDRLAVFLRWGSDCREQGMVRGYFNMLSSLACGPQASVCAHEFMSGGPSSAMTPRRSHVASNQAPLCSWAALFGALDFYAGHMRQSEPDPLVVPPEIPDTEVALLRSFLRLCRAV
;
A
#
# COMPACT_ATOMS: atom_id res chain seq x y z
N MET A 1 18.95 32.71 6.80
CA MET A 1 17.96 32.78 7.89
C MET A 1 16.61 32.96 7.23
N ALA A 2 15.58 32.26 7.70
CA ALA A 2 14.22 32.49 7.22
C ALA A 2 13.83 33.95 7.47
N SER A 3 13.16 34.58 6.52
CA SER A 3 12.78 35.98 6.60
C SER A 3 11.54 36.15 7.47
N THR A 4 11.47 37.22 8.27
CA THR A 4 10.24 37.67 8.93
C THR A 4 9.34 38.49 8.00
N THR A 5 9.81 38.78 6.78
CA THR A 5 9.01 39.45 5.76
C THR A 5 8.06 38.47 5.06
N TRP A 6 6.84 38.94 4.77
CA TRP A 6 5.80 38.15 4.13
C TRP A 6 4.84 39.05 3.32
N GLU A 7 4.38 38.54 2.18
CA GLU A 7 3.41 39.20 1.31
C GLU A 7 2.34 38.20 0.87
N PRO A 8 1.05 38.60 0.84
CA PRO A 8 -0.03 37.73 0.42
C PRO A 8 0.01 37.49 -1.10
N GLU A 9 -0.54 36.35 -1.52
CA GLU A 9 -0.72 35.94 -2.92
C GLU A 9 0.58 35.82 -3.74
N ARG A 10 1.76 35.78 -3.11
CA ARG A 10 3.04 35.71 -3.85
C ARG A 10 3.22 34.38 -4.56
N PHE A 11 2.89 33.26 -3.91
CA PHE A 11 2.98 31.93 -4.54
C PHE A 11 1.76 31.62 -5.39
N ALA A 12 0.58 32.13 -5.03
CA ALA A 12 -0.60 32.00 -5.89
C ALA A 12 -0.37 32.64 -7.26
N ASN A 13 0.25 33.83 -7.28
CA ASN A 13 0.64 34.51 -8.52
C ASN A 13 1.76 33.77 -9.26
N LEU A 14 2.74 33.22 -8.56
CA LEU A 14 3.80 32.41 -9.18
C LEU A 14 3.22 31.14 -9.83
N HIS A 15 2.33 30.42 -9.14
CA HIS A 15 1.70 29.21 -9.66
C HIS A 15 0.91 29.50 -10.93
N LYS A 16 0.17 30.61 -10.97
CA LYS A 16 -0.50 31.06 -12.18
C LYS A 16 0.48 31.33 -13.34
N LEU A 17 1.60 32.02 -13.07
CA LEU A 17 2.63 32.27 -14.07
C LEU A 17 3.31 30.98 -14.57
N LEU A 18 3.50 30.00 -13.70
CA LEU A 18 4.03 28.68 -14.06
C LEU A 18 3.10 27.99 -15.06
N ASN A 19 1.81 27.85 -14.72
CA ASN A 19 0.83 27.19 -15.60
C ASN A 19 0.68 27.92 -16.94
N GLU A 20 0.56 29.26 -16.93
CA GLU A 20 0.50 30.06 -18.17
C GLU A 20 1.76 29.86 -19.04
N SER A 21 2.94 29.72 -18.44
CA SER A 21 4.19 29.52 -19.20
C SER A 21 4.32 28.09 -19.75
N LEU A 22 3.81 27.09 -19.03
CA LEU A 22 3.75 25.71 -19.51
C LEU A 22 2.80 25.56 -20.70
N GLU A 23 1.67 26.28 -20.69
CA GLU A 23 0.69 26.26 -21.78
C GLU A 23 1.12 27.07 -23.01
N LEU A 24 1.67 28.27 -22.80
CA LEU A 24 1.94 29.23 -23.88
C LEU A 24 3.37 29.18 -24.43
N GLY A 25 4.30 28.52 -23.73
CA GLY A 25 5.69 28.41 -24.14
C GLY A 25 6.48 29.74 -24.06
N GLU A 26 7.64 29.75 -24.72
CA GLU A 26 8.63 30.84 -24.57
C GLU A 26 8.25 32.17 -25.22
N GLU A 27 7.38 32.16 -26.23
CA GLU A 27 7.00 33.36 -26.99
C GLU A 27 6.13 34.31 -26.15
N SER A 28 5.60 33.83 -25.03
CA SER A 28 4.77 34.63 -24.13
C SER A 28 5.62 35.63 -23.33
N PRO A 29 5.22 36.91 -23.22
CA PRO A 29 5.89 37.87 -22.32
C PRO A 29 5.81 37.44 -20.85
N ARG A 30 4.92 36.48 -20.52
CA ARG A 30 4.83 35.85 -19.20
C ARG A 30 6.07 35.03 -18.86
N PHE A 31 6.75 34.46 -19.84
CA PHE A 31 7.92 33.62 -19.58
C PHE A 31 9.09 34.42 -18.97
N GLU A 32 9.35 35.62 -19.47
CA GLU A 32 10.35 36.53 -18.87
C GLU A 32 9.92 37.03 -17.48
N GLN A 33 8.62 37.20 -17.25
CA GLN A 33 8.10 37.50 -15.92
C GLN A 33 8.31 36.31 -14.97
N LEU A 34 8.06 35.09 -15.44
CA LEU A 34 8.28 33.85 -14.68
C LEU A 34 9.74 33.74 -14.23
N LYS A 35 10.71 33.86 -15.16
CA LYS A 35 12.14 33.80 -14.82
C LYS A 35 12.51 34.76 -13.69
N LYS A 36 12.06 36.01 -13.77
CA LYS A 36 12.32 37.02 -12.74
C LYS A 36 11.69 36.68 -11.39
N GLN A 37 10.46 36.15 -11.40
CA GLN A 37 9.79 35.75 -10.16
C GLN A 37 10.43 34.49 -9.54
N LEU A 38 10.83 33.53 -10.35
CA LEU A 38 11.55 32.33 -9.91
C LEU A 38 12.87 32.69 -9.25
N GLU A 39 13.70 33.54 -9.87
CA GLU A 39 14.95 34.01 -9.25
C GLU A 39 14.70 34.73 -7.92
N LYS A 40 13.65 35.56 -7.85
CA LYS A 40 13.29 36.28 -6.62
C LYS A 40 12.84 35.33 -5.50
N LEU A 41 12.01 34.34 -5.81
CA LEU A 41 11.36 33.46 -4.84
C LEU A 41 12.11 32.14 -4.61
N LYS A 42 13.19 31.87 -5.35
CA LYS A 42 14.05 30.70 -5.21
C LYS A 42 14.50 30.43 -3.77
N PRO A 43 14.96 31.42 -2.97
CA PRO A 43 15.36 31.16 -1.59
C PRO A 43 14.19 30.68 -0.71
N ASP A 44 12.98 31.20 -0.98
CA ASP A 44 11.79 30.75 -0.28
C ASP A 44 11.39 29.34 -0.75
N LEU A 45 11.36 29.05 -2.05
CA LEU A 45 11.06 27.70 -2.56
C LEU A 45 12.02 26.66 -1.97
N ALA A 46 13.33 26.98 -1.94
CA ALA A 46 14.36 26.16 -1.33
C ALA A 46 14.16 25.96 0.19
N SER A 47 13.45 26.85 0.89
CA SER A 47 13.15 26.69 2.32
C SER A 47 12.00 25.72 2.61
N LEU A 48 11.32 25.19 1.59
CA LEU A 48 10.16 24.31 1.70
C LEU A 48 9.03 24.92 2.57
N LEU A 49 8.94 24.56 3.84
CA LEU A 49 7.93 25.06 4.79
C LEU A 49 8.59 25.62 6.06
N GLU A 50 9.92 25.77 6.06
CA GLU A 50 10.68 26.33 7.18
C GLU A 50 10.38 27.82 7.34
N LEU A 51 10.08 28.19 8.58
CA LEU A 51 9.71 29.53 9.00
C LEU A 51 10.58 29.94 10.19
N PRO A 52 10.74 31.25 10.45
CA PRO A 52 11.39 31.73 11.67
C PRO A 52 10.63 31.22 12.90
N ALA A 53 11.33 30.55 13.81
CA ALA A 53 10.78 30.08 15.08
C ALA A 53 10.63 31.24 16.08
N LYS A 54 9.84 31.01 17.14
CA LYS A 54 9.61 32.01 18.22
C LYS A 54 10.92 32.60 18.74
N ASN A 55 10.93 33.92 18.94
CA ASN A 55 12.10 34.66 19.36
C ASN A 55 11.78 35.56 20.56
N ALA A 56 12.42 35.28 21.69
CA ALA A 56 12.21 36.03 22.93
C ALA A 56 12.50 37.54 22.80
N GLN A 57 13.43 37.93 21.92
CA GLN A 57 13.71 39.34 21.65
C GLN A 57 12.54 39.99 20.89
N HIS A 58 12.10 39.38 19.78
CA HIS A 58 10.98 39.90 18.99
C HIS A 58 9.68 39.92 19.82
N ARG A 59 9.46 38.91 20.68
CA ARG A 59 8.38 38.92 21.67
C ARG A 59 8.42 40.14 22.59
N SER A 60 9.59 40.47 23.12
CA SER A 60 9.75 41.64 24.00
C SER A 60 9.53 42.97 23.25
N GLU A 61 9.96 43.06 21.99
CA GLU A 61 9.77 44.24 21.15
C GLU A 61 8.30 44.43 20.77
N LEU A 62 7.61 43.35 20.42
CA LEU A 62 6.16 43.33 20.22
C LEU A 62 5.40 43.76 21.48
N GLU A 63 5.77 43.25 22.66
CA GLU A 63 5.13 43.61 23.94
C GLU A 63 5.32 45.09 24.33
N LYS A 64 6.40 45.72 23.85
CA LYS A 64 6.62 47.16 24.00
C LYS A 64 5.82 48.00 22.99
N GLY A 65 5.08 47.35 22.09
CA GLY A 65 4.30 48.00 21.02
C GLY A 65 5.15 48.51 19.87
N ALA A 66 6.36 47.97 19.68
CA ALA A 66 7.30 48.36 18.63
C ALA A 66 7.85 47.17 17.81
N PRO A 67 6.99 46.28 17.25
CA PRO A 67 7.44 45.15 16.44
C PRO A 67 8.02 45.59 15.09
N THR A 68 8.81 44.71 14.48
CA THR A 68 9.31 44.89 13.11
C THR A 68 8.36 44.23 12.12
N ILE A 69 7.60 45.01 11.36
CA ILE A 69 6.64 44.55 10.35
C ILE A 69 7.27 44.73 8.97
N ASN A 70 7.48 43.64 8.23
CA ASN A 70 8.13 43.66 6.91
C ASN A 70 9.47 44.43 6.84
N GLY A 71 10.27 44.37 7.92
CA GLY A 71 11.59 44.99 8.00
C GLY A 71 11.59 46.45 8.50
N GLU A 72 10.43 47.02 8.82
CA GLU A 72 10.30 48.37 9.37
C GLU A 72 9.66 48.31 10.77
N VAL A 73 10.08 49.19 11.68
CA VAL A 73 9.54 49.24 13.05
C VAL A 73 8.25 50.07 13.06
N PHE A 74 7.16 49.47 13.55
CA PHE A 74 5.85 50.13 13.65
C PHE A 74 5.45 50.39 15.09
N LYS A 75 4.68 51.45 15.33
CA LYS A 75 4.00 51.65 16.61
C LYS A 75 2.58 51.07 16.52
N VAL A 76 2.29 50.06 17.34
CA VAL A 76 1.03 49.29 17.28
C VAL A 76 0.18 49.44 18.55
N SER A 77 -1.10 49.11 18.47
CA SER A 77 -2.03 49.15 19.61
C SER A 77 -1.90 47.91 20.51
N ASN A 78 -2.39 47.99 21.75
CA ASN A 78 -2.41 46.84 22.66
C ASN A 78 -3.23 45.65 22.11
N ASP A 79 -4.33 45.94 21.40
CA ASP A 79 -5.15 44.90 20.77
C ASP A 79 -4.38 44.18 19.67
N PHE A 80 -3.61 44.91 18.85
CA PHE A 80 -2.74 44.33 17.85
C PHE A 80 -1.64 43.48 18.49
N VAL A 81 -1.02 43.95 19.58
CA VAL A 81 -0.02 43.18 20.33
C VAL A 81 -0.62 41.88 20.84
N ALA A 82 -1.83 41.92 21.42
CA ALA A 82 -2.51 40.72 21.91
C ALA A 82 -2.78 39.73 20.77
N GLU A 83 -3.29 40.20 19.63
CA GLU A 83 -3.61 39.35 18.49
C GLU A 83 -2.37 38.75 17.81
N ALA A 84 -1.31 39.53 17.60
CA ALA A 84 -0.05 39.04 17.04
C ALA A 84 0.63 38.01 17.95
N LYS A 85 0.59 38.23 19.28
CA LYS A 85 1.09 37.25 20.26
C LYS A 85 0.30 35.94 20.20
N LYS A 86 -1.03 36.05 20.14
CA LYS A 86 -1.94 34.90 20.02
C LYS A 86 -1.72 34.13 18.73
N LEU A 87 -1.55 34.82 17.59
CA LEU A 87 -1.23 34.21 16.31
C LEU A 87 0.14 33.51 16.32
N SER A 88 1.18 34.16 16.86
CA SER A 88 2.51 33.56 17.07
C SER A 88 2.42 32.30 17.93
N ASP A 89 1.63 32.33 18.99
CA ASP A 89 1.46 31.19 19.88
C ASP A 89 0.74 30.02 19.22
N PHE A 90 -0.35 30.31 18.49
CA PHE A 90 -1.14 29.31 17.78
C PHE A 90 -0.39 28.73 16.58
N LEU A 91 0.32 29.57 15.82
CA LEU A 91 1.04 29.14 14.63
C LEU A 91 2.47 28.66 14.91
N GLU A 92 2.95 28.72 16.16
CA GLU A 92 4.32 28.39 16.57
C GLU A 92 5.41 29.10 15.72
N ILE A 93 5.15 30.37 15.35
CA ILE A 93 6.04 31.20 14.52
C ILE A 93 6.60 32.39 15.29
N ASP A 94 7.66 32.98 14.75
CA ASP A 94 8.23 34.24 15.20
C ASP A 94 7.20 35.38 15.31
N GLU A 95 7.41 36.24 16.30
CA GLU A 95 6.52 37.33 16.66
C GLU A 95 6.47 38.46 15.63
N ASP A 96 7.58 38.77 14.97
CA ASP A 96 7.62 39.78 13.89
C ASP A 96 6.94 39.24 12.63
N LEU A 97 7.08 37.94 12.34
CA LEU A 97 6.32 37.30 11.27
C LEU A 97 4.82 37.30 11.57
N ALA A 98 4.42 36.97 12.81
CA ALA A 98 3.02 37.01 13.22
C ALA A 98 2.45 38.42 13.14
N ALA A 99 3.19 39.44 13.60
CA ALA A 99 2.81 40.84 13.44
C ALA A 99 2.64 41.21 11.96
N THR A 100 3.56 40.78 11.11
CA THR A 100 3.48 40.98 9.65
C THR A 100 2.22 40.36 9.05
N LEU A 101 1.88 39.12 9.42
CA LEU A 101 0.67 38.44 8.95
C LEU A 101 -0.61 39.16 9.40
N VAL A 102 -0.73 39.51 10.69
CA VAL A 102 -1.90 40.26 11.20
C VAL A 102 -2.05 41.59 10.48
N HIS A 103 -0.95 42.34 10.31
CA HIS A 103 -0.96 43.63 9.62
C HIS A 103 -1.48 43.51 8.17
N LYS A 104 -1.04 42.48 7.44
CA LYS A 104 -1.50 42.22 6.06
C LYS A 104 -2.95 41.74 6.02
N ALA A 105 -3.37 40.95 7.01
CA ALA A 105 -4.70 40.36 7.07
C ALA A 105 -5.84 41.38 7.29
N VAL A 106 -5.55 42.56 7.84
CA VAL A 106 -6.52 43.67 7.94
C VAL A 106 -7.16 44.01 6.58
N GLY A 107 -6.39 43.91 5.48
CA GLY A 107 -6.90 44.12 4.13
C GLY A 107 -7.89 43.06 3.64
N PHE A 108 -7.99 41.92 4.33
CA PHE A 108 -8.74 40.73 3.92
C PHE A 108 -9.95 40.42 4.82
N GLU A 109 -10.16 41.15 5.92
CA GLU A 109 -11.27 40.92 6.86
C GLU A 109 -12.64 40.93 6.15
N LYS A 110 -12.82 41.84 5.19
CA LYS A 110 -14.05 41.90 4.39
C LYS A 110 -14.22 40.75 3.41
N ARG A 111 -13.12 40.18 2.92
CA ARG A 111 -13.14 39.07 1.95
C ARG A 111 -13.49 37.76 2.64
N PHE A 112 -12.99 37.56 3.85
CA PHE A 112 -13.21 36.33 4.62
C PHE A 112 -14.36 36.45 5.61
N GLU A 113 -14.84 37.66 5.90
CA GLU A 113 -15.83 37.94 6.96
C GLU A 113 -15.34 37.48 8.35
N LEU A 114 -14.02 37.56 8.57
CA LEU A 114 -13.33 37.15 9.79
C LEU A 114 -12.42 38.26 10.31
N PRO A 115 -12.16 38.35 11.62
CA PRO A 115 -11.18 39.27 12.18
C PRO A 115 -9.77 39.06 11.63
N ALA A 116 -8.90 40.07 11.75
CA ALA A 116 -7.55 40.05 11.19
C ALA A 116 -6.72 38.82 11.59
N GLY A 117 -6.77 38.35 12.84
CA GLY A 117 -5.99 37.18 13.26
C GLY A 117 -6.47 35.87 12.62
N GLU A 118 -7.77 35.67 12.47
CA GLU A 118 -8.33 34.49 11.79
C GLU A 118 -8.10 34.58 10.28
N SER A 119 -8.28 35.76 9.69
CA SER A 119 -7.91 36.05 8.31
C SER A 119 -6.42 35.77 8.04
N ALA A 120 -5.55 36.06 9.01
CA ALA A 120 -4.12 35.75 8.91
C ALA A 120 -3.84 34.24 8.89
N VAL A 121 -4.60 33.44 9.65
CA VAL A 121 -4.51 31.97 9.60
C VAL A 121 -4.86 31.45 8.20
N LEU A 122 -5.96 31.93 7.61
CA LEU A 122 -6.38 31.53 6.26
C LEU A 122 -5.33 31.91 5.21
N LEU A 123 -4.81 33.14 5.26
CA LEU A 123 -3.76 33.61 4.37
C LEU A 123 -2.46 32.81 4.50
N PHE A 124 -2.07 32.46 5.73
CA PHE A 124 -0.89 31.68 6.01
C PHE A 124 -0.93 30.30 5.33
N PHE A 125 -2.03 29.56 5.52
CA PHE A 125 -2.20 28.25 4.91
C PHE A 125 -2.43 28.33 3.40
N GLY A 126 -3.14 29.35 2.91
CA GLY A 126 -3.31 29.58 1.47
C GLY A 126 -1.99 29.81 0.73
N GLU A 127 -1.07 30.58 1.32
CA GLU A 127 0.27 30.78 0.72
C GLU A 127 1.14 29.52 0.78
N ARG A 128 1.03 28.72 1.84
CA ARG A 128 1.79 27.46 1.96
C ARG A 128 1.31 26.43 0.94
N GLU A 129 0.01 26.27 0.79
CA GLU A 129 -0.60 25.43 -0.25
C GLU A 129 -0.16 25.89 -1.64
N ALA A 130 -0.25 27.19 -1.94
CA ALA A 130 0.21 27.72 -3.23
C ALA A 130 1.72 27.49 -3.47
N LYS A 131 2.54 27.53 -2.41
CA LYS A 131 3.97 27.22 -2.48
C LYS A 131 4.24 25.75 -2.81
N LEU A 132 3.51 24.83 -2.17
CA LEU A 132 3.61 23.40 -2.46
C LEU A 132 3.16 23.08 -3.89
N LEU A 133 2.10 23.74 -4.37
CA LEU A 133 1.69 23.67 -5.77
C LEU A 133 2.77 24.19 -6.72
N CYS A 134 3.40 25.33 -6.42
CA CYS A 134 4.53 25.83 -7.22
C CYS A 134 5.67 24.81 -7.30
N LEU A 135 6.03 24.16 -6.19
CA LEU A 135 7.06 23.13 -6.15
C LEU A 135 6.66 21.90 -6.98
N GLY A 136 5.43 21.42 -6.83
CA GLY A 136 4.90 20.31 -7.63
C GLY A 136 4.95 20.60 -9.14
N THR A 137 4.46 21.77 -9.56
CA THR A 137 4.50 22.22 -10.95
C THR A 137 5.92 22.44 -11.47
N LEU A 138 6.83 22.95 -10.63
CA LEU A 138 8.24 23.12 -10.96
C LEU A 138 8.91 21.77 -11.29
N PHE A 139 8.76 20.76 -10.42
CA PHE A 139 9.37 19.45 -10.64
C PHE A 139 8.72 18.70 -11.80
N ALA A 140 7.38 18.66 -11.85
CA ALA A 140 6.68 18.01 -12.96
C ALA A 140 7.02 18.68 -14.31
N GLY A 141 7.05 20.01 -14.36
CA GLY A 141 7.37 20.76 -15.56
C GLY A 141 8.82 20.64 -16.00
N GLY A 142 9.77 20.50 -15.08
CA GLY A 142 11.19 20.31 -15.38
C GLY A 142 11.52 18.93 -15.97
N ALA A 143 10.80 17.89 -15.52
CA ALA A 143 11.00 16.52 -15.99
C ALA A 143 10.20 16.16 -17.25
N ASN A 144 9.10 16.88 -17.51
CA ASN A 144 8.17 16.53 -18.59
C ASN A 144 8.72 16.90 -19.98
N GLN A 145 9.04 15.87 -20.78
CA GLN A 145 9.58 16.01 -22.14
C GLN A 145 8.58 16.60 -23.15
N ALA A 146 7.28 16.63 -22.83
CA ALA A 146 6.27 17.29 -23.66
C ALA A 146 6.27 18.82 -23.51
N VAL A 147 6.92 19.36 -22.47
CA VAL A 147 7.03 20.81 -22.25
C VAL A 147 8.04 21.42 -23.22
N ALA A 148 7.74 22.62 -23.73
CA ALA A 148 8.63 23.35 -24.62
C ALA A 148 10.04 23.49 -24.01
N GLU A 149 11.07 23.09 -24.78
CA GLU A 149 12.46 22.97 -24.34
C GLU A 149 12.98 24.18 -23.53
N PRO A 150 12.74 25.45 -23.95
CA PRO A 150 13.28 26.61 -23.23
C PRO A 150 12.63 26.80 -21.85
N VAL A 151 11.33 26.49 -21.73
CA VAL A 151 10.62 26.53 -20.44
C VAL A 151 11.09 25.38 -19.57
N ARG A 152 11.17 24.17 -20.14
CA ARG A 152 11.64 22.95 -19.47
C ARG A 152 13.03 23.15 -18.85
N GLN A 153 13.99 23.70 -19.60
CA GLN A 153 15.35 23.96 -19.13
C GLN A 153 15.41 24.92 -17.94
N VAL A 154 14.60 25.98 -17.92
CA VAL A 154 14.55 26.91 -16.79
C VAL A 154 14.03 26.21 -15.52
N LEU A 155 12.97 25.41 -15.68
CA LEU A 155 12.38 24.65 -14.58
C LEU A 155 13.33 23.55 -14.08
N GLU A 156 13.96 22.81 -14.99
CA GLU A 156 14.93 21.76 -14.69
C GLU A 156 16.15 22.31 -13.95
N SER A 157 16.71 23.44 -14.39
CA SER A 157 17.82 24.11 -13.72
C SER A 157 17.46 24.50 -12.29
N LEU A 158 16.30 25.14 -12.10
CA LEU A 158 15.85 25.54 -10.77
C LEU A 158 15.50 24.33 -9.89
N ALA A 159 14.89 23.29 -10.45
CA ALA A 159 14.60 22.04 -9.75
C ALA A 159 15.90 21.42 -9.19
N SER A 160 16.95 21.34 -10.01
CA SER A 160 18.27 20.83 -9.59
C SER A 160 18.89 21.67 -8.46
N GLU A 161 18.79 23.00 -8.55
CA GLU A 161 19.26 23.89 -7.49
C GLU A 161 18.45 23.77 -6.20
N VAL A 162 17.13 23.59 -6.30
CA VAL A 162 16.25 23.38 -5.13
C VAL A 162 16.53 22.03 -4.49
N LEU A 163 16.68 20.95 -5.28
CA LEU A 163 17.01 19.62 -4.77
C LEU A 163 18.36 19.60 -4.06
N SER A 164 19.36 20.25 -4.66
CA SER A 164 20.71 20.37 -4.09
C SER A 164 20.83 21.44 -3.00
N SER A 165 19.74 22.16 -2.70
CA SER A 165 19.77 23.23 -1.70
C SER A 165 19.93 22.66 -0.28
N THR A 166 21.06 23.00 0.32
CA THR A 166 21.26 22.90 1.76
C THR A 166 20.97 24.25 2.38
N LEU A 167 20.12 24.28 3.40
CA LEU A 167 19.99 25.50 4.20
C LEU A 167 21.26 25.63 5.04
N LYS A 168 21.76 26.86 5.21
CA LYS A 168 23.06 27.15 5.86
C LYS A 168 23.23 26.58 7.30
N ALA A 169 22.19 25.99 7.88
CA ALA A 169 22.19 25.30 9.16
C ALA A 169 21.75 23.81 9.09
N ALA A 170 21.21 23.35 7.96
CA ALA A 170 20.76 21.98 7.76
C ALA A 170 21.81 21.19 6.98
N THR A 171 22.30 20.09 7.55
CA THR A 171 23.08 19.07 6.82
C THR A 171 22.22 18.23 5.87
N LYS A 172 20.90 18.44 5.90
CA LYS A 172 19.92 17.66 5.14
C LYS A 172 19.62 18.27 3.78
N MET A 173 19.52 17.40 2.78
CA MET A 173 19.10 17.77 1.42
C MET A 173 17.58 18.01 1.35
N PHE A 174 17.09 18.53 0.23
CA PHE A 174 15.68 18.88 0.10
C PHE A 174 14.72 17.70 0.35
N PRO A 175 14.92 16.48 -0.21
CA PRO A 175 14.03 15.34 0.05
C PRO A 175 14.00 14.91 1.53
N GLU A 176 15.15 14.95 2.22
CA GLU A 176 15.21 14.67 3.66
C GLU A 176 14.48 15.72 4.50
N ARG A 177 14.47 16.98 4.03
CA ARG A 177 13.68 18.05 4.66
C ARG A 177 12.18 17.88 4.42
N VAL A 178 11.78 17.35 3.27
CA VAL A 178 10.38 16.96 3.01
C VAL A 178 9.91 15.90 4.01
N LEU A 179 10.71 14.84 4.22
CA LEU A 179 10.41 13.81 5.23
C LEU A 179 10.31 14.42 6.64
N ALA A 180 11.25 15.29 7.03
CA ALA A 180 11.22 15.93 8.34
C ALA A 180 9.98 16.84 8.51
N ALA A 181 9.59 17.57 7.47
CA ALA A 181 8.39 18.41 7.49
C ALA A 181 7.10 17.58 7.64
N ILE A 182 7.03 16.39 7.03
CA ILE A 182 5.89 15.46 7.21
C ILE A 182 5.72 15.08 8.69
N ASP A 183 6.81 14.77 9.39
CA ASP A 183 6.80 14.41 10.82
C ASP A 183 6.44 15.60 11.72
N GLU A 184 7.00 16.77 11.43
CA GLU A 184 6.68 18.01 12.17
C GLU A 184 5.19 18.35 12.04
N LEU A 185 4.65 18.28 10.82
CA LEU A 185 3.24 18.51 10.57
C LEU A 185 2.36 17.45 11.22
N LYS A 186 2.78 16.18 11.26
CA LYS A 186 2.06 15.11 11.97
C LYS A 186 1.96 15.42 13.47
N ALA A 187 3.09 15.79 14.09
CA ALA A 187 3.13 16.16 15.50
C ALA A 187 2.24 17.37 15.78
N ARG A 188 2.26 18.37 14.89
CA ARG A 188 1.43 19.57 15.01
C ARG A 188 -0.05 19.26 14.82
N GLN A 189 -0.41 18.42 13.86
CA GLN A 189 -1.78 17.97 13.64
C GLN A 189 -2.33 17.26 14.87
N ALA A 190 -1.52 16.42 15.54
CA ALA A 190 -1.89 15.77 16.78
C ALA A 190 -2.11 16.78 17.94
N LYS A 191 -1.26 17.82 18.06
CA LYS A 191 -1.48 18.91 19.03
C LYS A 191 -2.80 19.65 18.79
N VAL A 192 -3.12 19.98 17.54
CA VAL A 192 -4.36 20.68 17.18
C VAL A 192 -5.58 19.77 17.41
N ALA A 193 -5.49 18.48 17.09
CA ALA A 193 -6.54 17.51 17.39
C ALA A 193 -6.81 17.40 18.90
N ALA A 194 -5.75 17.37 19.72
CA ALA A 194 -5.86 17.38 21.18
C ALA A 194 -6.50 18.68 21.70
N LEU A 195 -6.18 19.82 21.11
CA LEU A 195 -6.78 21.11 21.43
C LEU A 195 -8.29 21.12 21.16
N LEU A 196 -8.73 20.57 20.02
CA LEU A 196 -10.14 20.47 19.63
C LEU A 196 -10.94 19.47 20.49
N ALA A 197 -10.27 18.44 21.02
CA ALA A 197 -10.85 17.48 21.96
C ALA A 197 -10.88 18.00 23.42
N GLY A 198 -10.09 19.03 23.72
CA GLY A 198 -9.96 19.61 25.05
C GLY A 198 -11.07 20.62 25.42
N PRO A 199 -10.90 21.35 26.53
CA PRO A 199 -11.83 22.38 26.96
C PRO A 199 -11.96 23.50 25.92
N THR A 200 -13.19 23.94 25.64
CA THR A 200 -13.46 25.01 24.67
C THR A 200 -12.80 26.34 25.02
N ALA A 201 -12.50 26.58 26.30
CA ALA A 201 -11.83 27.80 26.78
C ALA A 201 -10.38 27.91 26.31
N ASP A 202 -9.74 26.79 25.94
CA ASP A 202 -8.34 26.77 25.50
C ASP A 202 -8.20 27.02 23.99
N ILE A 203 -9.32 26.97 23.24
CA ILE A 203 -9.34 27.17 21.79
C ILE A 203 -9.11 28.66 21.50
N PRO A 204 -8.03 29.04 20.80
CA PRO A 204 -7.68 30.44 20.62
C PRO A 204 -8.62 31.16 19.64
N TYR A 205 -9.08 30.49 18.60
CA TYR A 205 -9.91 31.07 17.53
C TYR A 205 -11.27 30.38 17.45
N GLN A 206 -12.15 30.86 16.58
CA GLN A 206 -13.38 30.14 16.23
C GLN A 206 -13.07 28.67 15.90
N ARG A 207 -13.92 27.76 16.38
CA ARG A 207 -13.66 26.32 16.31
C ARG A 207 -13.47 25.87 14.86
N GLU A 208 -14.25 26.44 13.94
CA GLU A 208 -14.21 26.20 12.51
C GLU A 208 -12.84 26.56 11.91
N VAL A 209 -12.19 27.63 12.40
CA VAL A 209 -10.84 28.03 11.98
C VAL A 209 -9.80 27.03 12.48
N VAL A 210 -9.96 26.52 13.70
CA VAL A 210 -9.04 25.51 14.26
C VAL A 210 -9.21 24.15 13.58
N GLU A 211 -10.45 23.76 13.26
CA GLU A 211 -10.77 22.58 12.44
C GLU A 211 -10.21 22.73 11.01
N PHE A 212 -10.30 23.91 10.42
CA PHE A 212 -9.63 24.24 9.14
C PHE A 212 -8.11 24.02 9.23
N VAL A 213 -7.46 24.46 10.31
CA VAL A 213 -6.02 24.21 10.52
C VAL A 213 -5.73 22.72 10.64
N GLN A 214 -6.53 21.95 11.40
CA GLN A 214 -6.36 20.50 11.52
C GLN A 214 -6.42 19.81 10.14
N ALA A 215 -7.40 20.20 9.31
CA ALA A 215 -7.56 19.67 7.97
C ALA A 215 -6.40 20.07 7.05
N LYS A 216 -5.99 21.35 7.06
CA LYS A 216 -4.89 21.86 6.23
C LYS A 216 -3.54 21.24 6.58
N LEU A 217 -3.26 20.96 7.85
CA LEU A 217 -2.06 20.22 8.24
C LEU A 217 -2.06 18.80 7.65
N GLY A 218 -3.20 18.12 7.62
CA GLY A 218 -3.34 16.81 6.98
C GLY A 218 -3.14 16.87 5.46
N GLU A 219 -3.72 17.89 4.82
CA GLU A 219 -3.56 18.15 3.39
C GLU A 219 -2.10 18.44 3.01
N GLU A 220 -1.42 19.33 3.74
CA GLU A 220 0.00 19.64 3.49
C GLU A 220 0.89 18.40 3.60
N ARG A 221 0.60 17.49 4.55
CA ARG A 221 1.33 16.22 4.67
C ARG A 221 1.15 15.34 3.44
N ARG A 222 -0.08 15.23 2.91
CA ARG A 222 -0.37 14.48 1.67
C ARG A 222 0.31 15.13 0.46
N GLN A 223 0.25 16.46 0.35
CA GLN A 223 0.92 17.20 -0.73
C GLN A 223 2.44 17.03 -0.69
N LEU A 224 3.06 17.03 0.49
CA LEU A 224 4.49 16.75 0.64
C LEU A 224 4.84 15.31 0.25
N ALA A 225 4.00 14.34 0.58
CA ALA A 225 4.19 12.94 0.18
C ALA A 225 4.12 12.79 -1.34
N MET A 226 3.14 13.43 -1.99
CA MET A 226 3.01 13.48 -3.45
C MET A 226 4.18 14.22 -4.12
N LEU A 227 4.64 15.32 -3.53
CA LEU A 227 5.82 16.04 -3.98
C LEU A 227 7.06 15.15 -3.94
N LEU A 228 7.27 14.41 -2.84
CA LEU A 228 8.39 13.50 -2.70
C LEU A 228 8.29 12.31 -3.66
N PHE A 229 7.09 11.78 -3.87
CA PHE A 229 6.84 10.76 -4.88
C PHE A 229 7.23 11.24 -6.29
N GLY A 230 6.77 12.44 -6.69
CA GLY A 230 7.12 13.05 -7.98
C GLY A 230 8.63 13.27 -8.11
N ILE A 231 9.28 13.75 -7.04
CA ILE A 231 10.74 13.85 -6.98
C ILE A 231 11.37 12.47 -7.23
N ILE A 232 10.97 11.42 -6.51
CA ILE A 232 11.58 10.08 -6.65
C ILE A 232 11.39 9.47 -8.04
N ARG A 233 10.22 9.68 -8.65
CA ARG A 233 9.90 9.17 -9.98
C ARG A 233 10.76 9.86 -11.04
N ASP A 234 10.84 11.18 -10.97
CA ASP A 234 11.40 12.01 -12.05
C ASP A 234 12.88 12.42 -11.81
N TYR A 235 13.31 12.41 -10.55
CA TYR A 235 14.63 12.83 -10.08
C TYR A 235 15.24 11.74 -9.20
N GLN A 236 16.49 11.36 -9.47
CA GLN A 236 17.14 10.31 -8.68
C GLN A 236 17.49 10.82 -7.27
N LEU A 237 17.11 10.04 -6.24
CA LEU A 237 17.59 10.27 -4.88
C LEU A 237 19.08 9.92 -4.75
N ASN A 238 19.81 10.69 -3.95
CA ASN A 238 21.16 10.33 -3.55
C ASN A 238 21.18 9.30 -2.41
N SER A 239 22.39 8.86 -2.05
CA SER A 239 22.61 7.80 -1.06
C SER A 239 22.00 8.10 0.32
N SER A 240 22.12 9.34 0.82
CA SER A 240 21.56 9.71 2.13
C SER A 240 20.03 9.79 2.09
N GLU A 241 19.46 10.33 1.01
CA GLU A 241 18.02 10.49 0.86
C GLU A 241 17.29 9.16 0.78
N LEU A 242 17.82 8.19 0.00
CA LEU A 242 17.21 6.87 -0.10
C LEU A 242 17.27 6.12 1.24
N ILE A 243 18.39 6.19 1.96
CA ILE A 243 18.51 5.62 3.32
C ILE A 243 17.50 6.26 4.27
N ALA A 244 17.34 7.58 4.21
CA ALA A 244 16.38 8.30 5.05
C ALA A 244 14.93 7.85 4.77
N LEU A 245 14.57 7.65 3.50
CA LEU A 245 13.24 7.14 3.11
C LEU A 245 13.00 5.71 3.65
N VAL A 246 13.96 4.79 3.49
CA VAL A 246 13.84 3.43 4.05
C VAL A 246 13.69 3.50 5.57
N ALA A 247 14.57 4.26 6.25
CA ALA A 247 14.54 4.40 7.70
C ALA A 247 13.21 4.97 8.21
N TRP A 248 12.65 5.96 7.51
CA TRP A 248 11.37 6.56 7.84
C TRP A 248 10.21 5.55 7.71
N LEU A 249 10.17 4.79 6.62
CA LEU A 249 9.14 3.76 6.39
C LEU A 249 9.22 2.62 7.41
N ARG A 250 10.43 2.20 7.81
CA ARG A 250 10.61 1.16 8.84
C ARG A 250 9.93 1.48 10.16
N THR A 251 9.83 2.75 10.51
CA THR A 251 9.28 3.21 11.81
C THR A 251 7.87 3.78 11.71
N SER A 252 7.31 3.86 10.51
CA SER A 252 6.01 4.50 10.28
C SER A 252 4.85 3.52 10.46
N SER A 253 3.71 4.03 10.92
CA SER A 253 2.48 3.24 11.03
C SER A 253 1.79 3.19 9.68
N VAL A 254 1.39 1.98 9.27
CA VAL A 254 0.63 1.70 8.06
C VAL A 254 -0.82 2.22 8.12
N ASP A 255 -1.28 2.65 9.29
CA ASP A 255 -2.57 3.33 9.46
C ASP A 255 -2.52 4.80 9.01
N ASP A 256 -1.33 5.34 8.79
CA ASP A 256 -1.13 6.70 8.30
C ASP A 256 -1.15 6.71 6.76
N PRO A 257 -2.08 7.43 6.12
CA PRO A 257 -2.16 7.47 4.65
C PRO A 257 -0.87 7.92 3.97
N VAL A 258 -0.08 8.78 4.62
CA VAL A 258 1.21 9.23 4.08
C VAL A 258 2.21 8.08 3.95
N THR A 259 2.15 7.09 4.85
CA THR A 259 3.02 5.92 4.81
C THR A 259 2.80 5.10 3.55
N LEU A 260 1.56 4.98 3.08
CA LEU A 260 1.26 4.28 1.83
C LEU A 260 1.82 5.01 0.61
N HIS A 261 1.68 6.33 0.57
CA HIS A 261 2.23 7.14 -0.53
C HIS A 261 3.75 6.98 -0.63
N LEU A 262 4.44 7.04 0.52
CA LEU A 262 5.89 6.89 0.57
C LEU A 262 6.35 5.45 0.37
N ALA A 263 5.53 4.45 0.72
CA ALA A 263 5.81 3.05 0.41
C ALA A 263 5.87 2.84 -1.11
N VAL A 264 4.89 3.35 -1.86
CA VAL A 264 4.89 3.32 -3.33
C VAL A 264 6.10 4.06 -3.88
N ALA A 265 6.44 5.22 -3.32
CA ALA A 265 7.63 5.97 -3.72
C ALA A 265 8.92 5.14 -3.55
N LEU A 266 9.09 4.43 -2.43
CA LEU A 266 10.23 3.54 -2.24
C LEU A 266 10.24 2.38 -3.25
N LEU A 267 9.08 1.80 -3.56
CA LEU A 267 8.98 0.73 -4.57
C LEU A 267 9.42 1.23 -5.96
N VAL A 268 9.03 2.44 -6.34
CA VAL A 268 9.49 3.11 -7.58
C VAL A 268 10.99 3.40 -7.53
N ALA A 269 11.50 3.90 -6.40
CA ALA A 269 12.94 4.14 -6.22
C ALA A 269 13.75 2.85 -6.44
N LEU A 270 13.24 1.71 -5.98
CA LEU A 270 13.84 0.39 -6.12
C LEU A 270 13.43 -0.36 -7.41
N SER A 271 12.64 0.27 -8.30
CA SER A 271 12.20 -0.38 -9.53
C SER A 271 13.29 -0.49 -10.57
N THR A 272 13.26 -1.60 -11.30
CA THR A 272 14.05 -1.87 -12.51
C THR A 272 13.19 -1.90 -13.77
N SER A 273 11.87 -1.74 -13.62
CA SER A 273 10.99 -1.37 -14.71
C SER A 273 11.13 0.13 -14.89
N ALA A 274 11.52 0.55 -16.08
CA ALA A 274 11.69 1.96 -16.36
C ALA A 274 10.56 2.48 -17.22
N GLU A 275 10.19 3.72 -16.96
CA GLU A 275 9.08 4.38 -17.60
C GLU A 275 9.51 4.98 -18.94
N GLY A 276 8.70 4.75 -19.98
CA GLY A 276 8.84 5.43 -21.25
C GLY A 276 8.09 4.73 -22.37
N ASP A 277 7.60 5.50 -23.33
CA ASP A 277 7.01 4.97 -24.57
C ASP A 277 8.05 4.21 -25.42
N ASN A 278 9.35 4.39 -25.11
CA ASN A 278 10.45 3.71 -25.77
C ASN A 278 11.12 2.67 -24.83
N PRO A 279 10.98 1.36 -25.13
CA PRO A 279 11.57 0.27 -24.34
C PRO A 279 13.10 0.34 -24.20
N GLU A 280 13.82 0.88 -25.19
CA GLU A 280 15.28 0.99 -25.14
C GLU A 280 15.73 2.04 -24.11
N MET A 281 15.04 3.19 -24.08
CA MET A 281 15.32 4.26 -23.11
C MET A 281 14.99 3.81 -21.68
N ALA A 282 13.93 3.02 -21.53
CA ALA A 282 13.60 2.40 -20.26
C ALA A 282 14.76 1.50 -19.77
N GLU A 283 15.23 0.56 -20.60
CA GLU A 283 16.32 -0.34 -20.19
C GLU A 283 17.60 0.45 -19.79
N VAL A 284 17.93 1.52 -20.51
CA VAL A 284 19.04 2.42 -20.17
C VAL A 284 18.86 3.06 -18.80
N ALA A 285 17.69 3.64 -18.51
CA ALA A 285 17.43 4.28 -17.21
C ALA A 285 17.53 3.29 -16.03
N ALA A 286 17.06 2.05 -16.22
CA ALA A 286 17.21 0.99 -15.23
C ALA A 286 18.69 0.62 -15.02
N LEU A 287 19.48 0.54 -16.10
CA LEU A 287 20.91 0.26 -16.04
C LEU A 287 21.70 1.40 -15.38
N ASP A 288 21.36 2.66 -15.65
CA ASP A 288 21.99 3.83 -15.04
C ASP A 288 21.76 3.82 -13.52
N LYS A 289 20.52 3.58 -13.08
CA LYS A 289 20.19 3.45 -11.65
C LYS A 289 21.04 2.38 -10.97
N ILE A 290 21.16 1.19 -11.56
CA ILE A 290 22.00 0.11 -11.01
C ILE A 290 23.48 0.50 -11.04
N SER A 291 23.94 1.15 -12.10
CA SER A 291 25.34 1.56 -12.24
C SER A 291 25.73 2.56 -11.15
N HIS A 292 24.84 3.49 -10.80
CA HIS A 292 25.03 4.39 -9.66
C HIS A 292 25.13 3.65 -8.33
N LEU A 293 24.28 2.64 -8.10
CA LEU A 293 24.34 1.80 -6.90
C LEU A 293 25.66 1.04 -6.79
N VAL A 294 26.15 0.46 -7.89
CA VAL A 294 27.39 -0.33 -7.89
C VAL A 294 28.63 0.56 -7.76
N HIS A 295 28.61 1.77 -8.33
CA HIS A 295 29.72 2.71 -8.23
C HIS A 295 30.02 3.09 -6.77
N ASP A 296 28.98 3.24 -5.94
CA ASP A 296 29.10 3.43 -4.49
C ASP A 296 28.83 2.11 -3.73
N SER A 297 29.82 1.22 -3.77
CA SER A 297 29.74 -0.07 -3.08
C SER A 297 29.44 0.02 -1.58
N GLN A 298 29.93 1.07 -0.90
CA GLN A 298 29.65 1.27 0.53
C GLN A 298 28.18 1.61 0.76
N PHE A 299 27.61 2.45 -0.10
CA PHE A 299 26.19 2.75 -0.07
C PHE A 299 25.35 1.51 -0.36
N LEU A 300 25.68 0.72 -1.40
CA LEU A 300 24.94 -0.49 -1.72
C LEU A 300 24.88 -1.48 -0.53
N VAL A 301 26.00 -1.68 0.17
CA VAL A 301 26.06 -2.51 1.38
C VAL A 301 25.21 -1.93 2.51
N LYS A 302 25.27 -0.61 2.73
CA LYS A 302 24.46 0.07 3.75
C LYS A 302 22.97 -0.01 3.43
N LEU A 303 22.56 0.20 2.18
CA LEU A 303 21.19 0.12 1.72
C LEU A 303 20.64 -1.29 1.92
N ASN A 304 21.41 -2.31 1.56
CA ASN A 304 21.05 -3.69 1.80
C ASN A 304 20.82 -3.96 3.29
N ALA A 305 21.75 -3.55 4.16
CA ALA A 305 21.61 -3.73 5.61
C ALA A 305 20.40 -2.97 6.17
N GLU A 306 20.12 -1.78 5.64
CA GLU A 306 18.98 -0.97 6.05
C GLU A 306 17.65 -1.62 5.69
N ILE A 307 17.55 -2.29 4.53
CA ILE A 307 16.33 -2.99 4.10
C ILE A 307 16.18 -4.35 4.80
N ILE A 308 17.26 -5.13 4.89
CA ILE A 308 17.22 -6.54 5.27
C ILE A 308 17.47 -6.76 6.76
N ASP A 309 18.47 -6.10 7.34
CA ASP A 309 18.94 -6.44 8.68
C ASP A 309 18.23 -5.64 9.79
N ARG A 310 17.62 -4.50 9.44
CA ARG A 310 16.91 -3.65 10.40
C ARG A 310 15.46 -4.10 10.64
N PRO A 311 14.91 -3.88 11.86
CA PRO A 311 13.52 -4.17 12.14
C PRO A 311 12.59 -3.17 11.42
N TRP A 312 11.38 -3.65 11.10
CA TRP A 312 10.28 -2.90 10.50
C TRP A 312 9.08 -2.93 11.44
N GLY A 313 8.26 -1.88 11.41
CA GLY A 313 7.03 -1.77 12.19
C GLY A 313 5.88 -2.65 11.66
N ASP A 314 5.88 -2.98 10.38
CA ASP A 314 4.91 -3.86 9.74
C ASP A 314 5.58 -4.92 8.86
N ASP A 315 5.21 -6.19 9.06
CA ASP A 315 5.77 -7.33 8.33
C ASP A 315 5.34 -7.35 6.86
N GLY A 316 4.12 -6.91 6.56
CA GLY A 316 3.58 -6.89 5.19
C GLY A 316 4.31 -5.89 4.31
N LEU A 317 4.48 -4.66 4.80
CA LEU A 317 5.27 -3.61 4.16
C LEU A 317 6.71 -4.06 3.97
N LYS A 318 7.34 -4.62 5.03
CA LYS A 318 8.68 -5.21 4.94
C LYS A 318 8.74 -6.27 3.84
N GLY A 319 7.76 -7.15 3.78
CA GLY A 319 7.67 -8.21 2.80
C GLY A 319 7.60 -7.70 1.37
N LEU A 320 6.80 -6.66 1.11
CA LEU A 320 6.68 -6.06 -0.20
C LEU A 320 7.98 -5.35 -0.63
N VAL A 321 8.63 -4.63 0.29
CA VAL A 321 9.94 -3.99 0.02
C VAL A 321 11.03 -5.05 -0.22
N TRP A 322 11.02 -6.16 0.52
CA TRP A 322 11.95 -7.28 0.32
C TRP A 322 11.76 -7.94 -1.04
N LEU A 323 10.51 -8.14 -1.47
CA LEU A 323 10.21 -8.65 -2.81
C LEU A 323 10.79 -7.71 -3.86
N GLN A 324 10.54 -6.41 -3.76
CA GLN A 324 11.07 -5.43 -4.72
C GLN A 324 12.60 -5.37 -4.70
N TRP A 325 13.22 -5.39 -3.52
CA TRP A 325 14.67 -5.44 -3.37
C TRP A 325 15.27 -6.69 -4.02
N ALA A 326 14.63 -7.85 -3.87
CA ALA A 326 15.08 -9.09 -4.49
C ALA A 326 15.02 -9.02 -6.03
N LEU A 327 13.99 -8.38 -6.59
CA LEU A 327 13.89 -8.16 -8.04
C LEU A 327 14.99 -7.22 -8.56
N LEU A 328 15.26 -6.13 -7.84
CA LEU A 328 16.37 -5.23 -8.14
C LEU A 328 17.74 -5.94 -8.02
N ALA A 329 17.95 -6.71 -6.95
CA ALA A 329 19.19 -7.44 -6.75
C ALA A 329 19.42 -8.48 -7.85
N LEU A 330 18.39 -9.23 -8.23
CA LEU A 330 18.48 -10.21 -9.33
C LEU A 330 18.86 -9.54 -10.65
N PHE A 331 18.26 -8.38 -10.94
CA PHE A 331 18.60 -7.60 -12.13
C PHE A 331 20.03 -7.08 -12.08
N GLY A 332 20.43 -6.47 -10.95
CA GLY A 332 21.77 -5.96 -10.71
C GLY A 332 22.84 -7.03 -10.88
N MET A 333 22.63 -8.21 -10.31
CA MET A 333 23.55 -9.36 -10.46
C MET A 333 23.68 -9.84 -11.91
N LYS A 334 22.61 -9.77 -12.71
CA LYS A 334 22.61 -10.23 -14.10
C LYS A 334 23.15 -9.20 -15.08
N ARG A 335 23.01 -7.90 -14.77
CA ARG A 335 23.29 -6.81 -15.69
C ARG A 335 24.48 -5.91 -15.30
N SER A 336 24.94 -5.96 -14.04
CA SER A 336 26.03 -5.12 -13.54
C SER A 336 27.12 -5.95 -12.84
N PRO A 337 28.35 -6.01 -13.39
CA PRO A 337 29.46 -6.71 -12.78
C PRO A 337 29.81 -6.16 -11.38
N GLY A 338 30.01 -7.05 -10.41
CA GLY A 338 30.44 -6.68 -9.06
C GLY A 338 29.28 -6.42 -8.08
N PHE A 339 28.03 -6.31 -8.56
CA PHE A 339 26.86 -6.16 -7.69
C PHE A 339 26.77 -7.29 -6.66
N ASP A 340 26.89 -8.54 -7.12
CA ASP A 340 26.91 -9.76 -6.29
C ASP A 340 28.04 -9.78 -5.27
N GLN A 341 29.24 -9.34 -5.68
CA GLN A 341 30.44 -9.32 -4.84
C GLN A 341 30.32 -8.33 -3.68
N HIS A 342 29.71 -7.16 -3.91
CA HIS A 342 29.58 -6.12 -2.89
C HIS A 342 28.63 -6.51 -1.76
N ILE A 343 27.46 -7.07 -2.08
CA ILE A 343 26.47 -7.48 -1.07
C ILE A 343 26.59 -8.95 -0.65
N GLY A 344 27.47 -9.73 -1.29
CA GLY A 344 27.69 -11.13 -1.00
C GLY A 344 26.50 -12.03 -1.37
N TYR A 345 25.73 -11.64 -2.39
CA TYR A 345 24.55 -12.39 -2.81
C TYR A 345 24.87 -13.43 -3.87
N ARG A 346 24.05 -14.47 -3.85
CA ARG A 346 23.94 -15.50 -4.89
C ARG A 346 22.46 -15.64 -5.24
N GLU A 347 22.15 -16.22 -6.39
CA GLU A 347 20.76 -16.32 -6.87
C GLU A 347 19.85 -17.06 -5.87
N ASP A 348 20.36 -18.09 -5.18
CA ASP A 348 19.66 -18.81 -4.10
C ASP A 348 19.28 -17.89 -2.91
N ARG A 349 20.18 -16.96 -2.54
CA ARG A 349 19.91 -16.00 -1.48
C ARG A 349 18.83 -14.99 -1.92
N VAL A 350 18.87 -14.53 -3.16
CA VAL A 350 17.89 -13.57 -3.69
C VAL A 350 16.50 -14.20 -3.76
N GLU A 351 16.39 -15.43 -4.29
CA GLU A 351 15.13 -16.17 -4.25
C GLU A 351 14.64 -16.38 -2.80
N SER A 352 15.52 -16.69 -1.85
CA SER A 352 15.13 -16.85 -0.45
C SER A 352 14.61 -15.55 0.18
N ILE A 353 15.17 -14.40 -0.19
CA ILE A 353 14.68 -13.09 0.28
C ILE A 353 13.29 -12.82 -0.29
N ALA A 354 13.07 -13.06 -1.59
CA ALA A 354 11.76 -12.92 -2.21
C ALA A 354 10.72 -13.83 -1.54
N GLU A 355 11.07 -15.11 -1.33
CA GLU A 355 10.22 -16.08 -0.66
C GLU A 355 9.88 -15.67 0.78
N GLN A 356 10.87 -15.20 1.54
CA GLN A 356 10.63 -14.66 2.88
C GLN A 356 9.75 -13.41 2.85
N GLY A 357 9.92 -12.53 1.86
CA GLY A 357 9.06 -11.36 1.66
C GLY A 357 7.59 -11.75 1.46
N ILE A 358 7.35 -12.75 0.60
CA ILE A 358 6.02 -13.31 0.37
C ILE A 358 5.44 -13.89 1.66
N ARG A 359 6.23 -14.70 2.38
CA ARG A 359 5.84 -15.31 3.66
C ARG A 359 5.53 -14.29 4.76
N MET A 360 6.07 -13.08 4.69
CA MET A 360 5.77 -11.97 5.60
C MET A 360 4.45 -11.24 5.26
N GLY A 361 3.86 -11.52 4.10
CA GLY A 361 2.55 -11.00 3.69
C GLY A 361 2.59 -9.94 2.59
N ALA A 362 3.62 -9.94 1.73
CA ALA A 362 3.77 -8.95 0.65
C ALA A 362 2.51 -8.78 -0.21
N TYR A 363 1.92 -9.89 -0.68
CA TYR A 363 0.73 -9.87 -1.54
C TYR A 363 -0.49 -9.28 -0.83
N ARG A 364 -0.67 -9.65 0.45
CA ARG A 364 -1.78 -9.14 1.25
C ARG A 364 -1.60 -7.66 1.57
N PHE A 365 -0.38 -7.21 1.86
CA PHE A 365 -0.12 -5.79 2.06
C PHE A 365 -0.48 -4.98 0.80
N ALA A 366 -0.07 -5.46 -0.37
CA ALA A 366 -0.45 -4.84 -1.64
C ALA A 366 -1.97 -4.82 -1.85
N ALA A 367 -2.66 -5.92 -1.54
CA ALA A 367 -4.12 -6.03 -1.66
C ALA A 367 -4.86 -5.11 -0.68
N ASP A 368 -4.62 -5.26 0.63
CA ASP A 368 -5.43 -4.63 1.69
C ASP A 368 -5.15 -3.12 1.80
N TYR A 369 -3.89 -2.70 1.61
CA TYR A 369 -3.50 -1.31 1.80
C TYR A 369 -3.37 -0.53 0.51
N LEU A 370 -2.66 -1.09 -0.48
CA LEU A 370 -2.38 -0.35 -1.71
C LEU A 370 -3.54 -0.42 -2.70
N LEU A 371 -4.23 -1.57 -2.80
CA LEU A 371 -5.44 -1.73 -3.60
C LEU A 371 -6.72 -1.61 -2.76
N GLY A 372 -6.63 -1.18 -1.50
CA GLY A 372 -7.78 -1.07 -0.60
C GLY A 372 -8.88 -0.14 -1.11
N TYR A 373 -8.54 0.86 -1.94
CA TYR A 373 -9.50 1.77 -2.55
C TYR A 373 -10.39 1.09 -3.62
N HIS A 374 -9.96 -0.03 -4.21
CA HIS A 374 -10.78 -0.86 -5.12
C HIS A 374 -11.90 -1.62 -4.38
N THR A 375 -11.86 -1.69 -3.04
CA THR A 375 -12.71 -2.56 -2.21
C THR A 375 -14.15 -2.01 -2.06
N THR A 376 -14.86 -1.84 -3.17
CA THR A 376 -16.24 -1.31 -3.18
C THR A 376 -17.28 -2.32 -3.66
N ASP A 377 -16.86 -3.53 -4.04
CA ASP A 377 -17.70 -4.52 -4.71
C ASP A 377 -17.84 -5.83 -3.88
N ASP A 378 -18.97 -6.54 -4.00
CA ASP A 378 -19.22 -7.84 -3.34
C ASP A 378 -18.08 -8.85 -3.60
N LEU A 379 -17.46 -8.79 -4.78
CA LEU A 379 -16.31 -9.61 -5.17
C LEU A 379 -15.08 -9.30 -4.31
N SER A 380 -14.82 -8.05 -4.01
CA SER A 380 -13.67 -7.64 -3.19
C SER A 380 -13.82 -8.08 -1.73
N HIS A 381 -15.04 -8.06 -1.19
CA HIS A 381 -15.35 -8.61 0.13
C HIS A 381 -15.18 -10.13 0.17
N GLU A 382 -15.65 -10.86 -0.85
CA GLU A 382 -15.44 -12.30 -0.96
C GLU A 382 -13.95 -12.66 -1.09
N LEU A 383 -13.18 -11.93 -1.90
CA LEU A 383 -11.75 -12.17 -2.10
C LEU A 383 -10.90 -11.74 -0.88
N SER A 384 -11.28 -10.68 -0.17
CA SER A 384 -10.66 -10.28 1.09
C SER A 384 -10.93 -11.32 2.19
N ALA A 385 -12.15 -11.86 2.26
CA ALA A 385 -12.45 -13.00 3.11
C ALA A 385 -11.64 -14.25 2.74
N GLU A 386 -11.35 -14.48 1.47
CA GLU A 386 -10.41 -15.51 1.02
C GLU A 386 -9.00 -15.24 1.58
N PHE A 387 -8.45 -14.03 1.45
CA PHE A 387 -7.16 -13.66 2.08
C PHE A 387 -7.14 -13.86 3.61
N ASP A 388 -8.26 -13.63 4.28
CA ASP A 388 -8.40 -13.88 5.72
C ASP A 388 -8.43 -15.37 6.06
N VAL A 389 -9.09 -16.20 5.26
CA VAL A 389 -9.06 -17.67 5.40
C VAL A 389 -7.64 -18.18 5.21
N LEU A 390 -6.90 -17.68 4.20
CA LEU A 390 -5.49 -18.00 3.97
C LEU A 390 -4.56 -17.57 5.13
N GLN A 391 -5.01 -16.70 6.03
CA GLN A 391 -4.24 -16.21 7.19
C GLN A 391 -4.73 -16.64 8.58
N ARG A 392 -5.98 -17.08 8.78
CA ARG A 392 -6.38 -17.73 10.05
C ARG A 392 -5.54 -19.00 10.31
N GLN A 393 -4.92 -19.52 9.26
CA GLN A 393 -3.87 -20.54 9.23
C GLN A 393 -2.53 -20.12 9.90
N ARG A 394 -2.42 -18.88 10.43
CA ARG A 394 -1.21 -18.26 11.03
C ARG A 394 -1.19 -18.25 12.57
N ALA A 395 -2.31 -18.50 13.25
CA ALA A 395 -2.47 -18.15 14.67
C ALA A 395 -1.84 -19.12 15.71
N ASP A 396 -1.38 -20.31 15.31
CA ASP A 396 -0.93 -21.35 16.26
C ASP A 396 0.59 -21.42 16.52
N THR A 397 1.32 -20.31 16.32
CA THR A 397 2.72 -20.23 16.79
C THR A 397 2.80 -19.37 18.06
N PRO A 398 3.19 -19.91 19.23
CA PRO A 398 3.27 -19.13 20.45
C PRO A 398 4.36 -18.06 20.35
N GLN A 399 3.96 -16.79 20.34
CA GLN A 399 4.88 -15.68 20.61
C GLN A 399 5.39 -15.75 22.06
N PRO A 400 6.67 -15.45 22.33
CA PRO A 400 7.16 -15.31 23.68
C PRO A 400 6.45 -14.12 24.35
N ALA A 401 5.85 -14.38 25.51
CA ALA A 401 5.06 -13.43 26.28
C ALA A 401 5.78 -12.08 26.46
N SER A 402 5.20 -11.02 25.90
CA SER A 402 5.48 -9.65 26.34
C SER A 402 4.76 -9.45 27.67
N THR A 403 5.54 -9.18 28.71
CA THR A 403 5.05 -8.83 30.04
C THR A 403 4.44 -7.43 30.00
N SER A 404 3.12 -7.31 29.85
CA SER A 404 2.39 -6.12 30.29
C SER A 404 1.81 -6.39 31.67
N THR A 405 2.31 -5.64 32.65
CA THR A 405 1.73 -5.58 34.00
C THR A 405 0.62 -4.55 33.94
N GLU A 406 -0.64 -4.98 33.93
CA GLU A 406 -1.77 -4.07 34.17
C GLU A 406 -2.52 -4.47 35.44
N ALA A 407 -2.71 -3.45 36.27
CA ALA A 407 -3.29 -3.50 37.58
C ALA A 407 -4.83 -3.59 37.53
N ASN A 408 -5.35 -4.37 38.47
CA ASN A 408 -6.76 -4.56 38.80
C ASN A 408 -7.61 -3.28 38.83
N ALA A 409 -8.82 -3.38 38.28
CA ALA A 409 -10.03 -2.89 38.93
C ALA A 409 -11.28 -3.56 38.34
N ALA A 410 -11.74 -4.64 38.98
CA ALA A 410 -13.12 -5.08 38.90
C ALA A 410 -13.93 -4.31 39.95
N THR A 411 -15.12 -3.83 39.61
CA THR A 411 -16.35 -4.24 40.31
C THR A 411 -17.61 -3.73 39.61
N SER A 412 -18.49 -4.69 39.40
CA SER A 412 -19.88 -4.61 39.01
C SER A 412 -20.73 -3.79 39.97
N ALA A 413 -21.73 -3.09 39.43
CA ALA A 413 -22.97 -2.82 40.15
C ALA A 413 -24.17 -2.97 39.20
N THR A 414 -25.14 -3.70 39.73
CA THR A 414 -26.35 -4.27 39.13
C THR A 414 -27.55 -3.32 39.14
N ALA A 415 -28.52 -3.64 38.27
CA ALA A 415 -29.99 -3.57 38.44
C ALA A 415 -30.79 -2.49 37.66
N GLY A 416 -31.75 -2.96 36.85
CA GLY A 416 -33.15 -2.51 36.97
C GLY A 416 -33.91 -1.94 35.76
N ALA A 417 -34.43 -2.82 34.88
CA ALA A 417 -35.76 -2.75 34.18
C ALA A 417 -36.04 -1.64 33.11
N PRO A 418 -37.15 -1.73 32.31
CA PRO A 418 -37.82 -2.89 31.70
C PRO A 418 -38.00 -2.74 30.16
N ALA A 419 -38.53 -3.81 29.55
CA ALA A 419 -38.83 -3.97 28.12
C ALA A 419 -39.94 -3.05 27.58
N ALA A 420 -39.75 -2.58 26.34
CA ALA A 420 -40.83 -2.11 25.45
C ALA A 420 -40.53 -2.54 24.00
N LEU A 421 -41.51 -3.22 23.39
CA LEU A 421 -41.52 -3.68 22.00
C LEU A 421 -41.75 -2.51 21.03
N ALA A 422 -40.92 -2.38 19.97
CA ALA A 422 -41.34 -1.85 18.66
C ALA A 422 -40.26 -2.02 17.58
N GLY A 423 -40.61 -2.68 16.47
CA GLY A 423 -40.13 -2.39 15.11
C GLY A 423 -38.71 -2.81 14.73
N GLY A 424 -38.54 -4.06 14.25
CA GLY A 424 -37.31 -4.51 13.60
C GLY A 424 -37.12 -3.88 12.22
N LYS A 425 -36.13 -3.00 12.09
CA LYS A 425 -35.32 -2.84 10.86
C LYS A 425 -34.08 -3.73 11.00
N PRO A 426 -33.53 -4.30 9.91
CA PRO A 426 -32.30 -5.07 10.01
C PRO A 426 -31.20 -4.17 10.57
N LYS A 427 -30.62 -4.61 11.69
CA LYS A 427 -29.37 -4.06 12.20
C LYS A 427 -28.33 -4.38 11.14
N ASP A 428 -27.72 -3.35 10.58
CA ASP A 428 -26.43 -3.47 9.93
C ASP A 428 -25.53 -4.30 10.85
N GLU A 429 -25.12 -5.47 10.38
CA GLU A 429 -24.08 -6.24 11.02
C GLU A 429 -22.85 -5.34 11.04
N ALA A 430 -22.55 -4.79 12.22
CA ALA A 430 -21.30 -4.10 12.46
C ALA A 430 -20.19 -5.10 12.13
N ALA A 431 -19.61 -4.94 10.93
CA ALA A 431 -18.43 -5.66 10.50
C ALA A 431 -17.42 -5.61 11.64
N ALA A 432 -16.91 -6.78 12.03
CA ALA A 432 -15.76 -6.84 12.92
C ALA A 432 -14.69 -5.87 12.38
N PRO A 433 -14.03 -5.05 13.23
CA PRO A 433 -13.07 -4.08 12.74
C PRO A 433 -12.02 -4.84 11.94
N GLY A 434 -11.98 -4.59 10.63
CA GLY A 434 -10.96 -5.12 9.74
C GLY A 434 -9.60 -4.83 10.37
N ARG A 435 -8.70 -5.81 10.33
CA ARG A 435 -7.36 -5.72 10.93
C ARG A 435 -6.55 -4.54 10.39
N TYR A 436 -6.98 -3.95 9.27
CA TYR A 436 -6.29 -2.92 8.52
C TYR A 436 -7.26 -1.81 8.10
N PRO A 437 -6.85 -0.52 8.16
CA PRO A 437 -7.69 0.57 7.72
C PRO A 437 -7.79 0.58 6.19
N HIS A 438 -9.01 0.51 5.66
CA HIS A 438 -9.27 0.79 4.25
C HIS A 438 -9.10 2.29 4.03
N ILE A 439 -8.03 2.70 3.36
CA ILE A 439 -7.81 4.09 2.97
C ILE A 439 -8.54 4.31 1.65
N VAL A 440 -9.74 4.90 1.74
CA VAL A 440 -10.68 5.04 0.60
C VAL A 440 -10.41 6.32 -0.21
N ASP A 441 -9.76 7.32 0.37
CA ASP A 441 -9.58 8.64 -0.23
C ASP A 441 -8.15 8.79 -0.82
N ILE A 442 -7.94 8.17 -2.00
CA ILE A 442 -6.71 8.27 -2.79
C ILE A 442 -7.05 8.92 -4.13
N ALA A 443 -6.30 9.94 -4.53
CA ALA A 443 -6.53 10.63 -5.80
C ALA A 443 -6.30 9.71 -7.01
N ASP A 444 -7.14 9.83 -8.03
CA ASP A 444 -7.15 8.95 -9.22
C ASP A 444 -5.79 8.87 -9.94
N ASP A 445 -5.07 9.98 -10.01
CA ASP A 445 -3.73 10.04 -10.59
C ASP A 445 -2.72 9.20 -9.82
N PHE A 446 -2.84 9.16 -8.49
CA PHE A 446 -2.02 8.33 -7.63
C PHE A 446 -2.47 6.86 -7.61
N GLN A 447 -3.77 6.58 -7.73
CA GLN A 447 -4.29 5.22 -7.90
C GLN A 447 -3.62 4.53 -9.10
N TRP A 448 -3.53 5.22 -10.25
CA TRP A 448 -2.85 4.71 -11.43
C TRP A 448 -1.36 4.39 -11.16
N GLN A 449 -0.67 5.23 -10.39
CA GLN A 449 0.73 5.00 -10.02
C GLN A 449 0.89 3.75 -9.13
N ILE A 450 -0.04 3.53 -8.20
CA ILE A 450 -0.08 2.32 -7.38
C ILE A 450 -0.22 1.10 -8.28
N GLU A 451 -1.24 1.08 -9.14
CA GLU A 451 -1.53 -0.05 -10.01
C GLU A 451 -0.35 -0.38 -10.92
N ARG A 452 0.24 0.64 -11.56
CA ARG A 452 1.42 0.49 -12.42
C ARG A 452 2.60 -0.09 -11.66
N THR A 453 2.91 0.46 -10.49
CA THR A 453 4.02 -0.01 -9.65
C THR A 453 3.83 -1.48 -9.26
N LEU A 454 2.61 -1.87 -8.88
CA LEU A 454 2.30 -3.26 -8.51
C LEU A 454 2.34 -4.20 -9.72
N GLU A 455 1.88 -3.76 -10.89
CA GLU A 455 1.97 -4.53 -12.14
C GLU A 455 3.43 -4.76 -12.55
N ASP A 456 4.29 -3.77 -12.38
CA ASP A 456 5.72 -3.88 -12.65
C ASP A 456 6.41 -4.89 -11.73
N ILE A 457 6.10 -4.85 -10.43
CA ILE A 457 6.59 -5.85 -9.46
C ILE A 457 6.12 -7.24 -9.87
N LEU A 458 4.82 -7.39 -10.15
CA LEU A 458 4.20 -8.65 -10.50
C LEU A 458 4.80 -9.25 -11.78
N SER A 459 4.87 -8.46 -12.85
CA SER A 459 5.38 -8.92 -14.14
C SER A 459 6.86 -9.27 -14.08
N THR A 460 7.65 -8.47 -13.35
CA THR A 460 9.07 -8.76 -13.12
C THR A 460 9.26 -10.02 -12.26
N PHE A 461 8.42 -10.22 -11.23
CA PHE A 461 8.44 -11.41 -10.40
C PHE A 461 8.12 -12.68 -11.19
N ILE A 462 7.03 -12.68 -11.95
CA ILE A 462 6.64 -13.81 -12.82
C ILE A 462 7.73 -14.09 -13.85
N GLY A 463 8.22 -13.04 -14.52
CA GLY A 463 9.18 -13.15 -15.61
C GLY A 463 10.56 -13.61 -15.16
N ARG A 464 11.06 -13.12 -14.02
CA ARG A 464 12.44 -13.34 -13.57
C ARG A 464 12.59 -14.41 -12.49
N MET A 465 11.54 -14.76 -11.75
CA MET A 465 11.58 -15.73 -10.64
C MET A 465 10.65 -16.94 -10.85
N SER A 466 10.41 -17.35 -12.11
CA SER A 466 9.56 -18.51 -12.42
C SER A 466 10.01 -19.84 -11.78
N SER A 467 11.30 -20.00 -11.46
CA SER A 467 11.84 -21.14 -10.69
C SER A 467 11.28 -21.18 -9.27
N LEU A 468 11.26 -20.03 -8.59
CA LEU A 468 10.73 -19.88 -7.24
C LEU A 468 9.22 -20.14 -7.21
N ILE A 469 8.46 -19.57 -8.15
CA ILE A 469 7.01 -19.78 -8.25
C ILE A 469 6.66 -21.27 -8.39
N ARG A 470 7.39 -22.00 -9.25
CA ARG A 470 7.21 -23.45 -9.39
C ARG A 470 7.55 -24.20 -8.11
N ARG A 471 8.65 -23.83 -7.44
CA ARG A 471 9.09 -24.44 -6.18
C ARG A 471 8.06 -24.23 -5.08
N MET A 472 7.52 -23.02 -4.94
CA MET A 472 6.46 -22.68 -3.99
C MET A 472 5.25 -23.59 -4.22
N ARG A 473 4.71 -23.62 -5.45
CA ARG A 473 3.58 -24.49 -5.80
C ARG A 473 3.83 -25.95 -5.42
N TYR A 474 4.93 -26.55 -5.85
CA TYR A 474 5.19 -27.97 -5.55
C TYR A 474 5.34 -28.22 -4.06
N SER A 475 6.00 -27.32 -3.34
CA SER A 475 6.14 -27.44 -1.87
C SER A 475 4.80 -27.32 -1.15
N GLU A 476 3.89 -26.49 -1.66
CA GLU A 476 2.53 -26.31 -1.12
C GLU A 476 1.64 -27.51 -1.43
N GLU A 477 1.62 -27.99 -2.68
CA GLU A 477 0.90 -29.21 -3.07
C GLU A 477 1.34 -30.41 -2.21
N ASP A 478 2.66 -30.59 -2.01
CA ASP A 478 3.22 -31.64 -1.16
C ASP A 478 2.80 -31.47 0.31
N ALA A 479 2.85 -30.24 0.85
CA ALA A 479 2.46 -29.96 2.23
C ALA A 479 0.96 -30.16 2.47
N ILE A 480 0.11 -29.75 1.52
CA ILE A 480 -1.35 -29.94 1.55
C ILE A 480 -1.67 -31.43 1.52
N TYR A 481 -1.03 -32.19 0.63
CA TYR A 481 -1.21 -33.64 0.55
C TYR A 481 -0.82 -34.34 1.85
N GLN A 482 0.32 -33.96 2.45
CA GLN A 482 0.76 -34.50 3.74
C GLN A 482 -0.20 -34.14 4.88
N ALA A 483 -0.70 -32.91 4.93
CA ALA A 483 -1.68 -32.47 5.92
C ALA A 483 -2.98 -33.28 5.82
N GLN A 484 -3.51 -33.45 4.60
CA GLN A 484 -4.71 -34.27 4.35
C GLN A 484 -4.52 -35.73 4.77
N GLN A 485 -3.37 -36.32 4.47
CA GLN A 485 -3.06 -37.68 4.92
C GLN A 485 -3.00 -37.78 6.45
N ALA A 486 -2.39 -36.79 7.12
CA ALA A 486 -2.30 -36.76 8.57
C ALA A 486 -3.69 -36.61 9.22
N GLU A 487 -4.57 -35.79 8.66
CA GLU A 487 -5.96 -35.63 9.12
C GLU A 487 -6.76 -36.92 8.95
N GLN A 488 -6.66 -37.60 7.80
CA GLN A 488 -7.31 -38.90 7.58
C GLN A 488 -6.84 -39.95 8.59
N GLN A 489 -5.53 -40.00 8.88
CA GLN A 489 -4.99 -40.90 9.89
C GLN A 489 -5.50 -40.56 11.30
N ARG A 490 -5.63 -39.27 11.64
CA ARG A 490 -6.19 -38.83 12.92
C ARG A 490 -7.66 -39.19 13.04
N ALA A 491 -8.46 -38.97 12.00
CA ALA A 491 -9.88 -39.34 11.97
C ALA A 491 -10.05 -40.85 12.20
N LEU A 492 -9.24 -41.68 11.52
CA LEU A 492 -9.25 -43.13 11.72
C LEU A 492 -8.84 -43.53 13.15
N GLN A 493 -7.83 -42.86 13.73
CA GLN A 493 -7.42 -43.11 15.12
C GLN A 493 -8.47 -42.66 16.13
N GLU A 494 -9.19 -41.58 15.86
CA GLU A 494 -10.31 -41.12 16.67
C GLU A 494 -11.49 -42.08 16.59
N GLU A 495 -11.82 -42.56 15.40
CA GLU A 495 -12.86 -43.57 15.22
C GLU A 495 -12.49 -44.86 15.97
N GLN A 496 -11.24 -45.32 15.88
CA GLN A 496 -10.76 -46.47 16.65
C GLN A 496 -10.83 -46.23 18.17
N ARG A 497 -10.47 -45.03 18.65
CA ARG A 497 -10.60 -44.66 20.07
C ARG A 497 -12.06 -44.67 20.51
N GLN A 498 -12.97 -44.13 19.70
CA GLN A 498 -14.40 -44.12 19.98
C GLN A 498 -14.98 -45.54 20.00
N GLN A 499 -14.59 -46.40 19.04
CA GLN A 499 -14.98 -47.80 19.01
C GLN A 499 -14.46 -48.58 20.23
N GLN A 500 -13.21 -48.37 20.65
CA GLN A 500 -12.66 -48.97 21.87
C GLN A 500 -13.40 -48.48 23.12
N HIS A 501 -13.69 -47.17 23.21
CA HIS A 501 -14.47 -46.61 24.31
C HIS A 501 -15.88 -47.20 24.38
N GLN A 502 -16.54 -47.37 23.22
CA GLN A 502 -17.87 -47.97 23.12
C GLN A 502 -17.86 -49.46 23.49
N GLN A 503 -16.80 -50.20 23.13
CA GLN A 503 -16.60 -51.59 23.56
C GLN A 503 -16.37 -51.70 25.07
N LEU A 504 -15.61 -50.79 25.68
CA LEU A 504 -15.41 -50.75 27.13
C LEU A 504 -16.73 -50.46 27.88
N LEU A 505 -17.55 -49.55 27.35
CA LEU A 505 -18.89 -49.28 27.90
C LEU A 505 -19.82 -50.49 27.78
N GLN A 506 -19.77 -51.25 26.67
CA GLN A 506 -20.52 -52.50 26.53
C GLN A 506 -20.04 -53.59 27.51
N GLN A 507 -18.73 -53.70 27.75
CA GLN A 507 -18.18 -54.66 28.73
C GLN A 507 -18.59 -54.32 30.17
N GLN A 508 -18.70 -53.03 30.52
CA GLN A 508 -19.22 -52.61 31.83
C GLN A 508 -20.73 -52.87 31.98
N HIS A 509 -21.51 -52.77 30.90
CA HIS A 509 -22.95 -53.08 30.93
C HIS A 509 -23.28 -54.59 30.92
N GLY A 510 -22.36 -55.47 30.52
CA GLY A 510 -22.52 -56.93 30.56
C GLY A 510 -22.26 -57.59 31.92
N GLY A 511 -21.85 -56.82 32.94
CA GLY A 511 -21.38 -57.31 34.24
C GLY A 511 -22.31 -57.06 35.43
N TYR A 512 -23.64 -57.12 35.30
CA TYR A 512 -24.54 -57.13 36.46
C TYR A 512 -24.72 -58.55 37.02
N ARG A 513 -23.75 -59.02 37.82
CA ARG A 513 -24.00 -59.95 38.93
C ARG A 513 -23.20 -59.54 40.16
N TYR A 514 -23.93 -58.96 41.12
CA TYR A 514 -23.68 -58.84 42.57
C TYR A 514 -22.23 -58.78 43.05
N SER A 515 -21.81 -57.62 43.57
CA SER A 515 -21.19 -57.52 44.91
C SER A 515 -21.17 -56.08 45.45
N ARG A 516 -21.30 -56.00 46.79
CA ARG A 516 -21.63 -54.85 47.66
C ARG A 516 -20.57 -53.73 47.72
N PRO A 517 -20.96 -52.53 48.24
CA PRO A 517 -20.07 -51.39 48.40
C PRO A 517 -19.26 -51.48 49.70
N ILE A 518 -17.94 -51.30 49.63
CA ILE A 518 -17.09 -50.91 50.77
C ILE A 518 -16.12 -49.85 50.24
N GLY A 519 -16.05 -48.72 50.95
CA GLY A 519 -15.45 -47.49 50.48
C GLY A 519 -13.95 -47.32 50.69
N GLY A 520 -13.50 -46.13 50.28
CA GLY A 520 -12.25 -45.49 50.71
C GLY A 520 -11.11 -45.54 49.70
N GLY A 521 -10.71 -44.37 49.21
CA GLY A 521 -9.31 -44.10 48.83
C GLY A 521 -9.03 -43.80 47.36
N ALA A 522 -8.82 -42.52 47.08
CA ALA A 522 -7.72 -41.94 46.28
C ALA A 522 -7.34 -42.56 44.92
N GLY A 523 -7.34 -41.69 43.91
CA GLY A 523 -6.26 -41.67 42.92
C GLY A 523 -6.54 -42.41 41.62
N ALA A 524 -7.34 -41.82 40.74
CA ALA A 524 -7.19 -42.00 39.30
C ALA A 524 -7.75 -40.77 38.58
N SER A 525 -6.99 -39.67 38.62
CA SER A 525 -7.08 -38.68 37.55
C SER A 525 -6.69 -39.42 36.27
N ALA A 526 -7.69 -39.92 35.54
CA ALA A 526 -7.50 -40.32 34.16
C ALA A 526 -6.89 -39.10 33.47
N ALA A 527 -5.60 -39.21 33.16
CA ALA A 527 -4.91 -38.21 32.37
C ALA A 527 -5.71 -38.08 31.08
N ALA A 528 -6.52 -37.03 30.98
CA ALA A 528 -6.97 -36.50 29.72
C ALA A 528 -5.68 -36.12 28.99
N GLY A 529 -5.12 -37.08 28.25
CA GLY A 529 -4.04 -36.81 27.33
C GLY A 529 -4.53 -35.70 26.43
N SER A 530 -3.93 -34.52 26.56
CA SER A 530 -4.18 -33.39 25.68
C SER A 530 -4.15 -33.93 24.26
N ALA A 531 -5.24 -33.75 23.52
CA ALA A 531 -5.29 -34.11 22.11
C ALA A 531 -4.03 -33.54 21.42
N PRO A 532 -3.31 -34.34 20.62
CA PRO A 532 -2.13 -33.84 19.93
C PRO A 532 -2.54 -32.63 19.10
N ALA A 533 -1.83 -31.51 19.29
CA ALA A 533 -2.10 -30.25 18.59
C ALA A 533 -2.30 -30.51 17.08
N PRO A 534 -3.26 -29.81 16.43
CA PRO A 534 -3.43 -29.91 14.98
C PRO A 534 -2.07 -29.69 14.28
N PRO A 535 -1.78 -30.41 13.19
CA PRO A 535 -0.58 -30.12 12.42
C PRO A 535 -0.66 -28.67 11.91
N PRO A 536 0.49 -27.98 11.78
CA PRO A 536 0.49 -26.63 11.23
C PRO A 536 -0.14 -26.66 9.83
N GLU A 537 -1.11 -25.79 9.60
CA GLU A 537 -1.78 -25.72 8.31
C GLU A 537 -0.78 -25.36 7.19
N PRO A 538 -0.91 -25.99 6.01
CA PRO A 538 -0.01 -25.75 4.89
C PRO A 538 -0.20 -24.33 4.34
N ARG A 539 0.88 -23.74 3.81
CA ARG A 539 0.83 -22.42 3.16
C ARG A 539 0.13 -22.49 1.81
N ARG A 540 -0.35 -21.33 1.37
CA ARG A 540 -1.14 -21.13 0.14
C ARG A 540 -0.71 -19.84 -0.57
N ASP A 541 0.60 -19.61 -0.68
CA ASP A 541 1.17 -18.42 -1.31
C ASP A 541 0.93 -18.43 -2.84
N THR A 542 0.78 -19.61 -3.47
CA THR A 542 0.38 -19.72 -4.89
C THR A 542 -1.04 -19.19 -5.13
N GLU A 543 -1.97 -19.52 -4.24
CA GLU A 543 -3.34 -18.99 -4.29
C GLU A 543 -3.35 -17.49 -4.03
N ALA A 544 -2.60 -17.03 -3.02
CA ALA A 544 -2.46 -15.62 -2.72
C ALA A 544 -1.88 -14.81 -3.90
N LEU A 545 -0.97 -15.40 -4.69
CA LEU A 545 -0.49 -14.78 -5.93
C LEU A 545 -1.63 -14.62 -6.96
N PHE A 546 -2.45 -15.66 -7.19
CA PHE A 546 -3.59 -15.56 -8.10
C PHE A 546 -4.63 -14.54 -7.63
N LEU A 547 -4.89 -14.45 -6.32
CA LEU A 547 -5.80 -13.46 -5.75
C LEU A 547 -5.25 -12.04 -5.86
N TRP A 548 -3.94 -11.85 -5.66
CA TRP A 548 -3.31 -10.55 -5.87
C TRP A 548 -3.44 -10.08 -7.33
N ILE A 549 -3.24 -10.98 -8.30
CA ILE A 549 -3.50 -10.69 -9.72
C ILE A 549 -4.99 -10.41 -9.95
N THR A 550 -5.88 -11.15 -9.30
CA THR A 550 -7.32 -10.93 -9.40
C THR A 550 -7.67 -9.49 -9.02
N LEU A 551 -7.23 -9.04 -7.84
CA LEU A 551 -7.52 -7.70 -7.34
C LEU A 551 -6.83 -6.60 -8.15
N LEU A 552 -5.59 -6.82 -8.61
CA LEU A 552 -4.86 -5.81 -9.37
C LEU A 552 -5.48 -5.54 -10.75
N PHE A 553 -6.14 -6.52 -11.35
CA PHE A 553 -6.74 -6.42 -12.70
C PHE A 553 -8.27 -6.38 -12.68
N ALA A 554 -8.90 -6.43 -11.49
CA ALA A 554 -10.36 -6.34 -11.37
C ALA A 554 -10.85 -4.98 -11.91
N ASP A 555 -11.96 -5.00 -12.64
CA ASP A 555 -12.65 -3.81 -13.17
C ASP A 555 -11.78 -2.82 -13.98
N ARG A 556 -10.67 -3.31 -14.54
CA ARG A 556 -9.75 -2.55 -15.39
C ARG A 556 -9.76 -3.09 -16.83
N PRO A 557 -10.62 -2.55 -17.72
CA PRO A 557 -10.78 -3.08 -19.08
C PRO A 557 -9.45 -3.16 -19.85
N ASP A 558 -9.18 -4.32 -20.43
CA ASP A 558 -8.03 -4.63 -21.28
C ASP A 558 -6.65 -4.46 -20.60
N SER A 559 -6.61 -4.22 -19.28
CA SER A 559 -5.35 -4.14 -18.52
C SER A 559 -4.57 -5.48 -18.53
N GLY A 560 -5.27 -6.61 -18.60
CA GLY A 560 -4.69 -7.95 -18.66
C GLY A 560 -4.06 -8.36 -20.00
N LEU A 561 -4.06 -7.50 -21.03
CA LEU A 561 -3.62 -7.86 -22.40
C LEU A 561 -2.20 -8.42 -22.51
N ARG A 562 -1.30 -8.02 -21.62
CA ARG A 562 0.08 -8.52 -21.57
C ARG A 562 0.16 -10.00 -21.25
N PHE A 563 -0.73 -10.53 -20.40
CA PHE A 563 -0.81 -11.96 -20.09
C PHE A 563 -1.21 -12.80 -21.31
N TRP A 564 -1.98 -12.20 -22.23
CA TRP A 564 -2.43 -12.83 -23.46
C TRP A 564 -1.40 -12.72 -24.61
N GLY A 565 -0.19 -12.18 -24.36
CA GLY A 565 0.82 -11.99 -25.42
C GLY A 565 0.41 -10.98 -26.51
N ARG A 566 -0.59 -10.14 -26.24
CA ARG A 566 -1.06 -9.05 -27.12
C ARG A 566 -0.74 -7.66 -26.57
N GLY A 567 0.00 -7.57 -25.48
CA GLY A 567 0.48 -6.32 -24.89
C GLY A 567 1.61 -5.70 -25.72
N GLY A 568 1.30 -5.14 -26.89
CA GLY A 568 2.29 -4.46 -27.71
C GLY A 568 1.84 -4.28 -29.14
N GLY A 569 1.22 -3.13 -29.42
CA GLY A 569 1.04 -2.68 -30.80
C GLY A 569 2.39 -2.35 -31.43
N GLY A 570 2.93 -3.28 -32.22
CA GLY A 570 4.02 -3.01 -33.16
C GLY A 570 5.44 -3.26 -32.65
N SER A 571 6.12 -4.20 -33.30
CA SER A 571 7.58 -4.26 -33.54
C SER A 571 8.57 -3.88 -32.43
N SER A 572 8.29 -4.11 -31.14
CA SER A 572 9.29 -3.93 -30.09
C SER A 572 10.03 -5.25 -29.82
N GLY A 573 11.20 -5.44 -30.45
CA GLY A 573 12.18 -6.40 -29.92
C GLY A 573 12.77 -5.86 -28.62
N GLY A 574 12.99 -6.71 -27.61
CA GLY A 574 13.63 -6.28 -26.35
C GLY A 574 13.18 -7.04 -25.09
N ALA A 575 13.65 -6.58 -23.92
CA ALA A 575 13.38 -7.21 -22.62
C ALA A 575 11.88 -7.23 -22.23
N GLN A 576 11.10 -6.25 -22.70
CA GLN A 576 9.65 -6.18 -22.45
C GLN A 576 8.90 -7.32 -23.14
N MET A 577 9.23 -7.62 -24.40
CA MET A 577 8.63 -8.73 -25.14
C MET A 577 8.97 -10.08 -24.48
N GLU A 578 10.18 -10.24 -23.97
CA GLU A 578 10.56 -11.44 -23.20
C GLU A 578 9.71 -11.58 -21.93
N LEU A 579 9.43 -10.49 -21.21
CA LEU A 579 8.57 -10.51 -20.03
C LEU A 579 7.12 -10.91 -20.39
N ASP A 580 6.55 -10.36 -21.46
CA ASP A 580 5.18 -10.67 -21.88
C ASP A 580 5.05 -12.15 -22.33
N ASP A 581 6.07 -12.69 -23.02
CA ASP A 581 6.14 -14.13 -23.33
C ASP A 581 6.13 -14.98 -22.05
N ARG A 582 6.80 -14.53 -20.99
CA ARG A 582 6.81 -15.24 -19.69
C ARG A 582 5.46 -15.16 -18.99
N LEU A 583 4.72 -14.06 -19.12
CA LEU A 583 3.35 -13.94 -18.59
C LEU A 583 2.40 -14.92 -19.29
N ALA A 584 2.50 -15.05 -20.61
CA ALA A 584 1.72 -16.04 -21.36
C ALA A 584 2.08 -17.49 -20.97
N VAL A 585 3.36 -17.77 -20.71
CA VAL A 585 3.80 -19.07 -20.17
C VAL A 585 3.25 -19.31 -18.76
N PHE A 586 3.19 -18.27 -17.92
CA PHE A 586 2.62 -18.35 -16.58
C PHE A 586 1.13 -18.69 -16.61
N LEU A 587 0.34 -18.10 -17.52
CA LEU A 587 -1.06 -18.48 -17.70
C LEU A 587 -1.22 -19.97 -17.98
N ARG A 588 -0.40 -20.53 -18.89
CA ARG A 588 -0.44 -21.97 -19.20
C ARG A 588 -0.04 -22.81 -17.99
N TRP A 589 1.01 -22.41 -17.28
CA TRP A 589 1.45 -23.10 -16.06
C TRP A 589 0.36 -23.13 -14.98
N GLY A 590 -0.42 -22.06 -14.82
CA GLY A 590 -1.53 -22.01 -13.87
C GLY A 590 -2.64 -23.02 -14.20
N SER A 591 -2.87 -23.33 -15.48
CA SER A 591 -3.84 -24.34 -15.91
C SER A 591 -3.47 -25.78 -15.52
N ASP A 592 -2.20 -26.01 -15.16
CA ASP A 592 -1.71 -27.29 -14.66
C ASP A 592 -1.92 -27.47 -13.15
N CYS A 593 -2.36 -26.44 -12.41
CA CYS A 593 -2.69 -26.55 -10.99
C CYS A 593 -3.82 -27.56 -10.77
N ARG A 594 -3.71 -28.35 -9.69
CA ARG A 594 -4.64 -29.44 -9.38
C ARG A 594 -5.29 -29.31 -8.00
N GLU A 595 -4.67 -28.60 -7.08
CA GLU A 595 -5.23 -28.34 -5.76
C GLU A 595 -6.44 -27.40 -5.88
N GLN A 596 -7.52 -27.70 -5.14
CA GLN A 596 -8.83 -27.06 -5.34
C GLN A 596 -8.79 -25.53 -5.12
N GLY A 597 -8.10 -25.07 -4.09
CA GLY A 597 -7.88 -23.64 -3.81
C GLY A 597 -7.11 -22.96 -4.95
N MET A 598 -6.03 -23.58 -5.43
CA MET A 598 -5.25 -23.08 -6.56
C MET A 598 -6.09 -22.98 -7.84
N VAL A 599 -6.94 -23.97 -8.13
CA VAL A 599 -7.83 -23.93 -9.31
C VAL A 599 -8.87 -22.82 -9.18
N ARG A 600 -9.46 -22.64 -7.98
CA ARG A 600 -10.39 -21.54 -7.71
C ARG A 600 -9.72 -20.18 -7.91
N GLY A 601 -8.56 -19.97 -7.30
CA GLY A 601 -7.78 -18.74 -7.43
C GLY A 601 -7.40 -18.46 -8.89
N TYR A 602 -7.03 -19.50 -9.63
CA TYR A 602 -6.72 -19.39 -11.06
C TYR A 602 -7.94 -18.96 -11.90
N PHE A 603 -9.15 -19.46 -11.64
CA PHE A 603 -10.36 -18.99 -12.35
C PHE A 603 -10.72 -17.55 -12.01
N ASN A 604 -10.59 -17.14 -10.75
CA ASN A 604 -10.76 -15.75 -10.34
C ASN A 604 -9.77 -14.84 -11.10
N MET A 605 -8.51 -15.25 -11.19
CA MET A 605 -7.47 -14.55 -11.95
C MET A 605 -7.80 -14.46 -13.45
N LEU A 606 -8.22 -15.57 -14.08
CA LEU A 606 -8.62 -15.53 -15.48
C LEU A 606 -9.81 -14.60 -15.71
N SER A 607 -10.75 -14.56 -14.77
CA SER A 607 -11.92 -13.67 -14.85
C SER A 607 -11.53 -12.20 -14.83
N SER A 608 -10.59 -11.79 -13.97
CA SER A 608 -10.11 -10.40 -13.94
C SER A 608 -9.31 -10.05 -15.20
N LEU A 609 -8.43 -10.96 -15.64
CA LEU A 609 -7.62 -10.77 -16.84
C LEU A 609 -8.43 -10.78 -18.14
N ALA A 610 -9.66 -11.31 -18.12
CA ALA A 610 -10.61 -11.29 -19.24
C ALA A 610 -11.46 -10.02 -19.30
N CYS A 611 -11.33 -9.12 -18.33
CA CYS A 611 -12.10 -7.88 -18.30
C CYS A 611 -11.74 -6.99 -19.48
N GLY A 612 -12.74 -6.66 -20.33
CA GLY A 612 -12.58 -5.78 -21.49
C GLY A 612 -12.82 -6.46 -22.84
N PRO A 613 -13.12 -5.69 -23.90
CA PRO A 613 -13.49 -6.25 -25.21
C PRO A 613 -12.37 -7.06 -25.89
N GLN A 614 -11.11 -6.69 -25.71
CA GLN A 614 -10.00 -7.41 -26.34
C GLN A 614 -9.54 -8.58 -25.48
N ALA A 615 -9.48 -8.37 -24.16
CA ALA A 615 -9.10 -9.37 -23.18
C ALA A 615 -10.07 -10.57 -23.17
N SER A 616 -11.38 -10.33 -23.22
CA SER A 616 -12.40 -11.39 -23.29
C SER A 616 -12.24 -12.29 -24.51
N VAL A 617 -11.94 -11.73 -25.69
CA VAL A 617 -11.69 -12.51 -26.91
C VAL A 617 -10.46 -13.40 -26.74
N CYS A 618 -9.36 -12.86 -26.19
CA CYS A 618 -8.16 -13.64 -25.90
C CYS A 618 -8.43 -14.78 -24.91
N ALA A 619 -9.19 -14.51 -23.85
CA ALA A 619 -9.60 -15.51 -22.87
C ALA A 619 -10.48 -16.60 -23.52
N HIS A 620 -11.44 -16.23 -24.36
CA HIS A 620 -12.26 -17.18 -25.11
C HIS A 620 -11.40 -18.08 -26.02
N GLU A 621 -10.45 -17.50 -26.76
CA GLU A 621 -9.50 -18.25 -27.61
C GLU A 621 -8.65 -19.22 -26.79
N PHE A 622 -8.14 -18.78 -25.64
CA PHE A 622 -7.37 -19.61 -24.71
C PHE A 622 -8.19 -20.80 -24.18
N MET A 623 -9.44 -20.55 -23.77
CA MET A 623 -10.35 -21.57 -23.23
C MET A 623 -10.89 -22.54 -24.29
N SER A 624 -10.96 -22.10 -25.56
CA SER A 624 -11.45 -22.89 -26.69
C SER A 624 -10.36 -23.74 -27.34
N GLY A 625 -9.16 -23.19 -27.52
CA GLY A 625 -8.02 -23.87 -28.16
C GLY A 625 -7.21 -24.76 -27.22
N GLY A 626 -7.48 -24.68 -25.91
CA GLY A 626 -6.62 -25.22 -24.86
C GLY A 626 -5.27 -24.50 -24.80
N PRO A 627 -4.50 -24.65 -23.71
CA PRO A 627 -3.23 -23.95 -23.49
C PRO A 627 -2.14 -24.26 -24.55
N SER A 628 -2.38 -25.23 -25.44
CA SER A 628 -1.44 -25.66 -26.48
C SER A 628 -1.63 -25.02 -27.87
N SER A 629 -2.78 -24.39 -28.19
CA SER A 629 -3.11 -24.04 -29.58
C SER A 629 -3.06 -22.54 -29.92
N ALA A 630 -3.11 -21.62 -28.95
CA ALA A 630 -3.52 -20.24 -29.26
C ALA A 630 -2.40 -19.19 -29.43
N MET A 631 -1.14 -19.39 -28.97
CA MET A 631 -0.27 -18.22 -28.71
C MET A 631 1.24 -18.36 -29.03
N THR A 632 1.67 -19.14 -30.03
CA THR A 632 3.02 -18.99 -30.67
C THR A 632 3.22 -19.92 -31.89
N PRO A 633 4.03 -19.54 -32.90
CA PRO A 633 4.41 -20.44 -33.99
C PRO A 633 5.52 -21.41 -33.56
N ARG A 634 5.24 -22.72 -33.69
CA ARG A 634 6.19 -23.86 -33.74
C ARG A 634 7.43 -23.78 -32.84
N ARG A 635 7.40 -24.48 -31.69
CA ARG A 635 8.43 -25.46 -31.29
C ARG A 635 8.01 -26.32 -30.09
N SER A 636 8.31 -27.62 -30.24
CA SER A 636 8.23 -28.76 -29.30
C SER A 636 6.87 -29.09 -28.68
N HIS A 637 6.21 -30.08 -29.30
CA HIS A 637 5.20 -30.94 -28.70
C HIS A 637 5.82 -31.81 -27.60
N VAL A 638 5.32 -31.66 -26.37
CA VAL A 638 5.13 -32.79 -25.46
C VAL A 638 3.66 -32.73 -25.05
N ALA A 639 2.84 -33.57 -25.67
CA ALA A 639 1.44 -33.69 -25.32
C ALA A 639 1.35 -34.34 -23.92
N SER A 640 0.83 -33.61 -22.94
CA SER A 640 0.32 -34.23 -21.72
C SER A 640 -0.94 -35.01 -22.09
N ASN A 641 -0.97 -36.30 -21.77
CA ASN A 641 -2.07 -37.22 -22.10
C ASN A 641 -3.30 -37.03 -21.18
N GLN A 642 -3.47 -35.86 -20.57
CA GLN A 642 -4.56 -35.53 -19.65
C GLN A 642 -5.46 -34.47 -20.29
N ALA A 643 -6.78 -34.63 -20.14
CA ALA A 643 -7.74 -33.62 -20.56
C ALA A 643 -7.41 -32.28 -19.86
N PRO A 644 -7.43 -31.14 -20.59
CA PRO A 644 -7.14 -29.85 -19.99
C PRO A 644 -8.22 -29.53 -18.94
N LEU A 645 -7.81 -29.40 -17.67
CA LEU A 645 -8.71 -28.99 -16.58
C LEU A 645 -9.35 -27.63 -16.86
N CYS A 646 -8.63 -26.76 -17.57
CA CYS A 646 -9.09 -25.43 -17.96
C CYS A 646 -9.47 -25.41 -19.44
N SER A 647 -10.73 -25.74 -19.73
CA SER A 647 -11.34 -25.61 -21.07
C SER A 647 -12.85 -25.46 -20.94
N TRP A 648 -13.50 -24.85 -21.94
CA TRP A 648 -14.97 -24.76 -21.97
C TRP A 648 -15.63 -26.13 -21.85
N ALA A 649 -15.08 -27.15 -22.52
CA ALA A 649 -15.61 -28.51 -22.48
C ALA A 649 -15.53 -29.13 -21.07
N ALA A 650 -14.40 -28.97 -20.38
CA ALA A 650 -14.24 -29.49 -19.01
C ALA A 650 -15.22 -28.82 -18.04
N LEU A 651 -15.39 -27.49 -18.18
CA LEU A 651 -16.18 -26.71 -17.24
C LEU A 651 -17.69 -26.89 -17.43
N PHE A 652 -18.18 -26.88 -18.67
CA PHE A 652 -19.59 -27.19 -18.94
C PHE A 652 -19.91 -28.66 -18.61
N GLY A 653 -18.96 -29.58 -18.81
CA GLY A 653 -19.10 -30.96 -18.35
C GLY A 653 -19.26 -31.10 -16.84
N ALA A 654 -18.54 -30.29 -16.05
CA ALA A 654 -18.70 -30.26 -14.59
C ALA A 654 -20.08 -29.70 -14.17
N LEU A 655 -20.57 -28.64 -14.83
CA LEU A 655 -21.92 -28.13 -14.59
C LEU A 655 -23.00 -29.17 -14.93
N ASP A 656 -22.87 -29.87 -16.04
CA ASP A 656 -23.80 -30.93 -16.43
C ASP A 656 -23.82 -32.08 -15.41
N PHE A 657 -22.66 -32.45 -14.86
CA PHE A 657 -22.55 -33.44 -13.80
C PHE A 657 -23.34 -33.03 -12.55
N TYR A 658 -23.10 -31.83 -12.01
CA TYR A 658 -23.79 -31.35 -10.82
C TYR A 658 -25.28 -31.10 -11.06
N ALA A 659 -25.65 -30.56 -12.24
CA ALA A 659 -27.04 -30.39 -12.63
C ALA A 659 -27.77 -31.74 -12.74
N GLY A 660 -27.10 -32.78 -13.25
CA GLY A 660 -27.61 -34.15 -13.27
C GLY A 660 -27.82 -34.71 -11.87
N HIS A 661 -26.85 -34.52 -10.97
CA HIS A 661 -26.91 -34.98 -9.58
C HIS A 661 -28.09 -34.36 -8.81
N MET A 662 -28.30 -33.05 -8.98
CA MET A 662 -29.42 -32.33 -8.35
C MET A 662 -30.80 -32.68 -8.93
N ARG A 663 -30.88 -33.17 -10.18
CA ARG A 663 -32.15 -33.57 -10.81
C ARG A 663 -32.58 -34.99 -10.45
N GLN A 664 -31.66 -35.84 -9.98
CA GLN A 664 -31.93 -37.23 -9.63
C GLN A 664 -32.54 -37.39 -8.22
N SER A 665 -32.63 -36.33 -7.42
CA SER A 665 -33.30 -36.36 -6.11
C SER A 665 -34.81 -36.14 -6.23
N GLU A 666 -35.58 -37.23 -6.11
CA GLU A 666 -37.00 -37.14 -5.74
C GLU A 666 -37.15 -36.64 -4.28
N PRO A 667 -38.24 -35.95 -3.94
CA PRO A 667 -38.47 -35.45 -2.59
C PRO A 667 -38.94 -36.58 -1.67
N ASP A 668 -38.01 -37.43 -1.22
CA ASP A 668 -38.26 -38.31 -0.06
C ASP A 668 -37.99 -37.51 1.23
N PRO A 669 -38.98 -37.30 2.11
CA PRO A 669 -38.82 -36.57 3.36
C PRO A 669 -37.85 -37.23 4.36
N LEU A 670 -37.37 -38.44 4.09
CA LEU A 670 -36.42 -39.17 4.93
C LEU A 670 -34.97 -39.16 4.38
N VAL A 671 -34.73 -38.62 3.18
CA VAL A 671 -33.41 -38.57 2.55
C VAL A 671 -32.91 -37.13 2.53
N VAL A 672 -31.71 -36.89 3.07
CA VAL A 672 -31.03 -35.58 2.98
C VAL A 672 -30.85 -35.25 1.50
N PRO A 673 -31.31 -34.08 1.02
CA PRO A 673 -31.16 -33.71 -0.38
C PRO A 673 -29.67 -33.70 -0.79
N PRO A 674 -29.34 -34.01 -2.05
CA PRO A 674 -27.97 -33.93 -2.52
C PRO A 674 -27.50 -32.47 -2.48
N GLU A 675 -26.53 -32.19 -1.61
CA GLU A 675 -25.88 -30.88 -1.49
C GLU A 675 -24.55 -30.90 -2.25
N ILE A 676 -24.26 -29.81 -2.95
CA ILE A 676 -22.93 -29.60 -3.55
C ILE A 676 -21.99 -29.20 -2.39
N PRO A 677 -20.83 -29.84 -2.22
CA PRO A 677 -19.87 -29.46 -1.19
C PRO A 677 -19.51 -27.97 -1.28
N ASP A 678 -19.36 -27.27 -0.15
CA ASP A 678 -19.08 -25.83 -0.13
C ASP A 678 -17.83 -25.44 -0.93
N THR A 679 -16.80 -26.30 -0.93
CA THR A 679 -15.57 -26.12 -1.72
C THR A 679 -15.84 -26.15 -3.22
N GLU A 680 -16.72 -27.05 -3.67
CA GLU A 680 -17.13 -27.18 -5.06
C GLU A 680 -18.08 -26.04 -5.46
N VAL A 681 -18.95 -25.57 -4.55
CA VAL A 681 -19.78 -24.37 -4.78
C VAL A 681 -18.90 -23.16 -5.05
N ALA A 682 -17.86 -22.94 -4.24
CA ALA A 682 -16.98 -21.80 -4.41
C ALA A 682 -16.18 -21.86 -5.72
N LEU A 683 -15.76 -23.05 -6.13
CA LEU A 683 -15.13 -23.29 -7.43
C LEU A 683 -16.09 -23.03 -8.60
N LEU A 684 -17.34 -23.48 -8.50
CA LEU A 684 -18.37 -23.21 -9.52
C LEU A 684 -18.68 -21.71 -9.63
N ARG A 685 -18.64 -20.97 -8.51
CA ARG A 685 -18.80 -19.50 -8.54
C ARG A 685 -17.67 -18.82 -9.29
N SER A 686 -16.41 -19.18 -9.05
CA SER A 686 -15.29 -18.58 -9.78
C SER A 686 -15.35 -18.92 -11.27
N PHE A 687 -15.80 -20.12 -11.63
CA PHE A 687 -16.07 -20.48 -13.01
C PHE A 687 -17.17 -19.59 -13.64
N LEU A 688 -18.31 -19.42 -12.97
CA LEU A 688 -19.41 -18.59 -13.47
C LEU A 688 -19.01 -17.11 -13.62
N ARG A 689 -18.09 -16.61 -12.80
CA ARG A 689 -17.50 -15.27 -12.98
C ARG A 689 -16.71 -15.17 -14.27
N LEU A 690 -15.86 -16.15 -14.55
CA LEU A 690 -15.14 -16.21 -15.81
C LEU A 690 -16.10 -16.27 -17.01
N CYS A 691 -17.18 -17.07 -16.94
CA CYS A 691 -18.23 -17.09 -17.96
C CYS A 691 -18.96 -15.76 -18.15
N ARG A 692 -19.02 -14.92 -17.12
CA ARG A 692 -19.65 -13.60 -17.19
C ARG A 692 -18.70 -12.55 -17.77
N ALA A 693 -17.40 -12.69 -17.50
CA ALA A 693 -16.37 -11.77 -17.98
C ALA A 693 -16.05 -11.96 -19.47
N VAL A 694 -16.11 -13.22 -19.95
CA VAL A 694 -15.91 -13.61 -21.36
C VAL A 694 -17.24 -13.60 -22.10
#